data_AF-A0A970R965-F1
#
_entry.id   AF-A0A970R965-F1
#
_cell.length_a   1.000
_cell.length_b   1.000
_cell.length_c   1.000
_cell.angle_alpha   90.00
_cell.angle_beta   90.00
_cell.angle_gamma   90.00
#
_symmetry.space_group_name_H-M   'P 1'
#
loop_
_entity.id
_entity.type
_entity.pdbx_description
1 polymer ?
#
loop_
_entity_poly.entity_id
_entity_poly.type
_entity_poly.pdbx_seq_one_letter_code
_entity_poly.pdbx_strand_id
1 'polypeptide(L)'
;MKIRSIKLKNIHSFKGEVAIDFENGPLAQTGLFAIIGPTGSGKSTLLDAITLALYNATPRAGVLSKASIEKTGAIITRNTEDAYSEVEYDAGGKIYRARWEISRARTGNLREYDHSLATKDAEGVFRNLDLKRKEVAVQNATIIGLTYDQFMKSILLSQGEFARFLKANPKERSALLEKITGTGIYRRIGMKAFEKQRDQKLLCDQLQQQLGTIVMMDEETRLQTEEQLKVLKKEAENHRKLSGEINQQIERKKQLLLRRTTLQEVLDQIEKLTQKQQEQQGDAERLKLHRTLLPLKSDIDRLLSLRHKLLEDGEEESLSKVRLQKLQDEIKNSKNQHAAAKQKSEGLTLEAQKMQPVFDEVLQLDKQLDAHRTTLQHIQKQILDIDKETIQTQEQQKTLGSALQAIDEKLANISRFLEQNPVLEKLPDALPEITNEIKHATAAGELLIKQINAALPAQELTAATSSVEREKLLSEQHQQLTTHRQQLIDAMGGKIITTKEILDQIRHLEKLLSGIIKLLQLLGEKEVLRKAEAKTEEELKQMNEQVAQAMKNCDTSSKAIEIADSRLAELEATKTRQALEANYEQARQLLQPGQPCPLCGATEHPFAEGRPAHVSDIELFIKKQKEEKTALAEKLKAQQEQLKIAFSEVKTREHTQATQQQRQKELVVEIKKTENLLPEDVAANDVSALQSQQQRAEMDLAKAKNNLDTVQEFLALEQNIKTVAELTDKNSALLLQEQNLARLLAPYAVYLSECRNDYVKISKTLANQLHYYRTAIRQQQEKKEEKTAVDTKIENITKRLEELALAKGNLTKEQQVQQTKFTELHEQRVGLFGEKDVAAAQRDLTQRQRAAENQAATLATQLARSETAEANENRQLLKLGEEIEKRSKESEALEATLQPQLAAANMVSVKEAADALLPAAEARRIEEMLTAHDKATSQAEFQRKTLQGEIDELQKNDDAALTAEMLVEKKTAADEALDQNNQRTGDLRRRLQEHDENTKRHSKILQQLKAQQKEYQRWDTLNRIMGDAQGMRFSRFAQRLTLLHLLGRANQHLKKLSARYILINEGNENEDELFVIDTLHGDERRSVNTLSGGESFMVSLALALGLSDLAGKKTRINSLFIDEGFGSLDQETLDTALSTLERLQHETNRTIGIISHVAALKERITTQIELTKDAGGRSSIVVRG
;
A
#
# COMPACT_ATOMS: atom_id res chain seq x y z
N MET A 1 34.45 48.09 -39.60
CA MET A 1 34.16 48.09 -41.04
C MET A 1 34.80 49.31 -41.66
N LYS A 2 35.89 49.12 -42.42
CA LYS A 2 36.58 50.15 -43.22
C LYS A 2 36.74 49.62 -44.65
N ILE A 3 36.30 50.36 -45.67
CA ILE A 3 36.52 50.00 -47.08
C ILE A 3 37.96 50.32 -47.46
N ARG A 4 38.67 49.37 -48.07
CA ARG A 4 40.09 49.48 -48.48
C ARG A 4 40.22 49.72 -49.99
N SER A 5 39.48 48.97 -50.80
CA SER A 5 39.48 49.17 -52.26
C SER A 5 38.14 48.78 -52.88
N ILE A 6 37.78 49.43 -53.97
CA ILE A 6 36.63 49.08 -54.82
C ILE A 6 37.14 48.84 -56.24
N LYS A 7 36.80 47.70 -56.84
CA LYS A 7 37.03 47.43 -58.27
C LYS A 7 35.72 47.07 -58.93
N LEU A 8 35.48 47.64 -60.10
CA LEU A 8 34.29 47.36 -60.87
C LEU A 8 34.62 47.29 -62.36
N LYS A 9 33.97 46.36 -63.07
CA LYS A 9 34.12 46.19 -64.51
C LYS A 9 32.77 46.10 -65.18
N ASN A 10 32.54 46.92 -66.21
CA ASN A 10 31.34 46.88 -67.06
C ASN A 10 30.00 46.98 -66.29
N ILE A 11 29.93 47.83 -65.26
CA ILE A 11 28.71 48.09 -64.48
C ILE A 11 28.12 49.45 -64.87
N HIS A 12 26.85 49.46 -65.29
CA HIS A 12 26.08 50.63 -65.74
C HIS A 12 26.85 51.51 -66.74
N SER A 13 27.31 52.70 -66.33
CA SER A 13 28.01 53.67 -67.18
C SER A 13 29.52 53.47 -67.24
N PHE A 14 30.11 52.62 -66.39
CA PHE A 14 31.54 52.32 -66.40
C PHE A 14 31.86 51.16 -67.34
N LYS A 15 32.49 51.45 -68.49
CA LYS A 15 32.96 50.44 -69.45
C LYS A 15 34.45 50.18 -69.25
N GLY A 16 34.85 48.92 -69.14
CA GLY A 16 36.21 48.53 -68.77
C GLY A 16 36.39 48.39 -67.27
N GLU A 17 37.61 48.06 -66.85
CA GLU A 17 37.98 47.85 -65.45
C GLU A 17 38.41 49.16 -64.80
N VAL A 18 37.80 49.48 -63.65
CA VAL A 18 38.10 50.67 -62.86
C VAL A 18 38.35 50.25 -61.42
N ALA A 19 39.44 50.74 -60.83
CA ALA A 19 39.82 50.47 -59.47
C ALA A 19 40.02 51.78 -58.70
N ILE A 20 39.47 51.84 -57.48
CA ILE A 20 39.67 52.93 -56.52
C ILE A 20 40.31 52.32 -55.28
N ASP A 21 41.51 52.81 -54.97
CA ASP A 21 42.27 52.41 -53.80
C ASP A 21 42.17 53.51 -52.73
N PHE A 22 41.70 53.16 -51.53
CA PHE A 22 41.57 54.09 -50.39
C PHE A 22 42.75 53.97 -49.42
N GLU A 23 43.71 53.09 -49.68
CA GLU A 23 44.87 52.87 -48.80
C GLU A 23 46.19 53.35 -49.40
N ASN A 24 46.27 53.48 -50.72
CA ASN A 24 47.45 53.99 -51.41
C ASN A 24 47.11 55.26 -52.20
N GLY A 25 48.06 56.19 -52.31
CA GLY A 25 47.89 57.45 -53.05
C GLY A 25 47.18 58.56 -52.27
N PRO A 26 46.64 59.59 -52.96
CA PRO A 26 46.09 60.80 -52.32
C PRO A 26 44.94 60.53 -51.34
N LEU A 27 44.12 59.51 -51.64
CA LEU A 27 42.97 59.10 -50.80
C LEU A 27 43.38 58.48 -49.46
N ALA A 28 44.63 58.03 -49.32
CA ALA A 28 45.14 57.46 -48.08
C ALA A 28 45.56 58.53 -47.05
N GLN A 29 45.97 59.71 -47.54
CA GLN A 29 46.51 60.80 -46.72
C GLN A 29 45.42 61.69 -46.13
N THR A 30 44.21 61.69 -46.70
CA THR A 30 43.07 62.50 -46.27
C THR A 30 41.87 61.62 -45.92
N GLY A 31 41.34 61.71 -44.69
CA GLY A 31 40.17 60.93 -44.29
C GLY A 31 38.82 61.46 -44.81
N LEU A 32 38.82 62.64 -45.46
CA LEU A 32 37.65 63.25 -46.12
C LEU A 32 37.96 63.39 -47.61
N PHE A 33 37.08 62.88 -48.48
CA PHE A 33 37.20 63.05 -49.93
C PHE A 33 35.83 63.33 -50.58
N ALA A 34 35.86 63.95 -51.75
CA ALA A 34 34.66 64.27 -52.52
C ALA A 34 34.56 63.44 -53.80
N ILE A 35 33.38 62.89 -54.10
CA ILE A 35 33.05 62.26 -55.38
C ILE A 35 32.25 63.29 -56.19
N ILE A 36 32.89 63.87 -57.22
CA ILE A 36 32.36 65.01 -57.97
C ILE A 36 32.15 64.61 -59.44
N GLY A 37 31.06 65.10 -60.03
CA GLY A 37 30.75 64.90 -61.45
C GLY A 37 29.36 65.45 -61.79
N PRO A 38 29.08 65.79 -63.07
CA PRO A 38 27.77 66.27 -63.49
C PRO A 38 26.69 65.21 -63.27
N THR A 39 25.42 65.62 -63.18
CA THR A 39 24.29 64.68 -63.00
C THR A 39 24.29 63.63 -64.13
N GLY A 40 24.20 62.35 -63.75
CA GLY A 40 24.29 61.24 -64.71
C GLY A 40 25.70 60.81 -65.11
N SER A 41 26.76 61.28 -64.41
CA SER A 41 28.16 60.84 -64.58
C SER A 41 28.48 59.48 -63.95
N GLY A 42 27.54 58.82 -63.28
CA GLY A 42 27.74 57.49 -62.67
C GLY A 42 28.09 57.49 -61.17
N LYS A 43 27.93 58.61 -60.45
CA LYS A 43 28.24 58.72 -59.00
C LYS A 43 27.57 57.64 -58.14
N SER A 44 26.27 57.42 -58.31
CA SER A 44 25.57 56.35 -57.58
C SER A 44 25.90 54.95 -58.07
N THR A 45 26.49 54.78 -59.26
CA THR A 45 26.93 53.45 -59.74
C THR A 45 28.11 52.93 -58.90
N LEU A 46 28.93 53.82 -58.36
CA LEU A 46 29.97 53.44 -57.41
C LEU A 46 29.38 52.89 -56.09
N LEU A 47 28.29 53.48 -55.63
CA LEU A 47 27.53 53.01 -54.46
C LEU A 47 26.85 51.65 -54.74
N ASP A 48 26.22 51.54 -55.91
CA ASP A 48 25.61 50.28 -56.38
C ASP A 48 26.66 49.15 -56.43
N ALA A 49 27.90 49.45 -56.84
CA ALA A 49 28.99 48.48 -56.86
C ALA A 49 29.34 47.96 -55.45
N ILE A 50 29.37 48.83 -54.44
CA ILE A 50 29.68 48.43 -53.06
C ILE A 50 28.60 47.48 -52.51
N THR A 51 27.33 47.86 -52.62
CA THR A 51 26.23 47.04 -52.08
C THR A 51 26.06 45.74 -52.86
N LEU A 52 26.35 45.76 -54.17
CA LEU A 52 26.29 44.59 -55.04
C LEU A 52 27.33 43.55 -54.62
N ALA A 53 28.57 43.97 -54.39
CA ALA A 53 29.64 43.08 -53.93
C ALA A 53 29.38 42.52 -52.53
N LEU A 54 28.80 43.29 -51.61
CA LEU A 54 28.60 42.87 -50.22
C LEU A 54 27.33 42.03 -50.00
N TYR A 55 26.20 42.43 -50.60
CA TYR A 55 24.87 41.88 -50.29
C TYR A 55 24.11 41.31 -51.49
N ASN A 56 24.69 41.30 -52.70
CA ASN A 56 23.99 40.93 -53.94
C ASN A 56 22.68 41.75 -54.14
N ALA A 57 22.74 43.02 -53.78
CA ALA A 57 21.62 43.94 -53.88
C ALA A 57 22.10 45.34 -54.25
N THR A 58 21.26 46.09 -54.96
CA THR A 58 21.52 47.50 -55.29
C THR A 58 20.38 48.38 -54.78
N PRO A 59 20.66 49.61 -54.32
CA PRO A 59 19.64 50.58 -53.90
C PRO A 59 18.51 50.76 -54.92
N ARG A 60 18.84 50.68 -56.22
CA ARG A 60 17.89 50.95 -57.32
C ARG A 60 17.05 49.74 -57.75
N ALA A 61 17.60 48.53 -57.66
CA ALA A 61 16.95 47.31 -58.18
C ALA A 61 16.64 46.24 -57.11
N GLY A 62 17.01 46.48 -55.84
CA GLY A 62 16.83 45.53 -54.74
C GLY A 62 17.73 44.30 -54.87
N VAL A 63 17.30 43.16 -54.31
CA VAL A 63 18.04 41.89 -54.36
C VAL A 63 18.00 41.30 -55.76
N LEU A 64 19.17 40.90 -56.27
CA LEU A 64 19.33 40.53 -57.66
C LEU A 64 19.29 39.02 -57.89
N SER A 65 18.58 38.64 -58.96
CA SER A 65 18.50 37.27 -59.47
C SER A 65 18.78 37.28 -60.98
N LYS A 66 19.14 36.12 -61.54
CA LYS A 66 19.36 35.96 -62.99
C LYS A 66 18.17 36.47 -63.80
N ALA A 67 16.94 36.13 -63.40
CA ALA A 67 15.71 36.57 -64.06
C ALA A 67 15.49 38.09 -63.96
N SER A 68 15.83 38.70 -62.82
CA SER A 68 15.74 40.15 -62.63
C SER A 68 16.73 40.90 -63.52
N ILE A 69 17.95 40.38 -63.67
CA ILE A 69 19.01 40.98 -64.50
C ILE A 69 18.71 40.83 -66.00
N GLU A 70 18.20 39.67 -66.43
CA GLU A 70 17.78 39.43 -67.82
C GLU A 70 16.59 40.31 -68.23
N LYS A 71 15.62 40.52 -67.32
CA LYS A 71 14.41 41.31 -67.60
C LYS A 71 14.67 42.83 -67.61
N THR A 72 15.54 43.33 -66.73
CA THR A 72 15.79 44.78 -66.60
C THR A 72 16.96 45.25 -67.46
N GLY A 73 17.92 44.38 -67.80
CA GLY A 73 19.12 44.72 -68.56
C GLY A 73 19.97 45.82 -67.92
N ALA A 74 19.70 46.18 -66.65
CA ALA A 74 20.06 47.48 -66.09
C ALA A 74 21.43 47.50 -65.41
N ILE A 75 22.08 46.34 -65.21
CA ILE A 75 23.33 46.26 -64.45
C ILE A 75 24.57 46.22 -65.34
N ILE A 76 24.56 45.39 -66.39
CA ILE A 76 25.69 45.18 -67.28
C ILE A 76 25.72 46.30 -68.33
N THR A 77 26.88 46.93 -68.54
CA THR A 77 27.05 47.96 -69.57
C THR A 77 26.72 47.39 -70.97
N ARG A 78 26.00 48.15 -71.80
CA ARG A 78 25.60 47.71 -73.15
C ARG A 78 26.81 47.26 -73.98
N ASN A 79 26.64 46.16 -74.73
CA ASN A 79 27.66 45.55 -75.60
C ASN A 79 28.92 45.06 -74.85
N THR A 80 28.75 44.47 -73.66
CA THR A 80 29.80 43.78 -72.91
C THR A 80 29.34 42.37 -72.50
N GLU A 81 30.29 41.44 -72.35
CA GLU A 81 30.02 40.02 -72.13
C GLU A 81 30.16 39.60 -70.65
N ASP A 82 30.88 40.37 -69.85
CA ASP A 82 31.14 40.12 -68.43
C ASP A 82 31.04 41.40 -67.60
N ALA A 83 30.66 41.27 -66.32
CA ALA A 83 30.67 42.36 -65.35
C ALA A 83 31.00 41.83 -63.96
N TYR A 84 31.78 42.59 -63.18
CA TYR A 84 32.07 42.24 -61.80
C TYR A 84 32.17 43.46 -60.90
N SER A 85 31.90 43.26 -59.61
CA SER A 85 32.16 44.21 -58.52
C SER A 85 32.93 43.51 -57.41
N GLU A 86 34.02 44.10 -56.95
CA GLU A 86 34.89 43.58 -55.90
C GLU A 86 35.14 44.67 -54.86
N VAL A 87 34.94 44.34 -53.59
CA VAL A 87 35.19 45.24 -52.46
C VAL A 87 36.09 44.56 -51.44
N GLU A 88 37.20 45.20 -51.12
CA GLU A 88 38.05 44.81 -49.98
C GLU A 88 37.72 45.68 -48.77
N TYR A 89 37.53 45.06 -47.62
CA TYR A 89 37.17 45.76 -46.39
C TYR A 89 37.75 45.09 -45.14
N ASP A 90 38.00 45.89 -44.11
CA ASP A 90 38.36 45.43 -42.76
C ASP A 90 37.10 45.33 -41.90
N ALA A 91 36.85 44.17 -41.29
CA ALA A 91 35.86 44.03 -40.23
C ALA A 91 36.38 43.09 -39.12
N GLY A 92 36.20 43.49 -37.85
CA GLY A 92 36.60 42.65 -36.71
C GLY A 92 38.11 42.37 -36.62
N GLY A 93 38.97 43.22 -37.20
CA GLY A 93 40.43 43.05 -37.20
C GLY A 93 40.95 42.07 -38.27
N LYS A 94 40.11 41.65 -39.23
CA LYS A 94 40.48 40.82 -40.39
C LYS A 94 40.11 41.53 -41.69
N ILE A 95 40.89 41.26 -42.74
CA ILE A 95 40.66 41.79 -44.08
C ILE A 95 39.88 40.76 -44.90
N TYR A 96 38.78 41.21 -45.48
CA TYR A 96 37.89 40.43 -46.33
C TYR A 96 37.82 41.01 -47.74
N ARG A 97 37.62 40.16 -48.74
CA ARG A 97 37.34 40.54 -50.13
C ARG A 97 36.04 39.88 -50.56
N ALA A 98 35.02 40.68 -50.83
CA ALA A 98 33.76 40.21 -51.39
C ALA A 98 33.72 40.52 -52.88
N ARG A 99 33.41 39.51 -53.71
CA ARG A 99 33.39 39.63 -55.17
C ARG A 99 32.11 39.07 -55.74
N TRP A 100 31.41 39.89 -56.52
CA TRP A 100 30.23 39.53 -57.28
C TRP A 100 30.58 39.59 -58.77
N GLU A 101 30.27 38.55 -59.53
CA GLU A 101 30.54 38.53 -60.97
C GLU A 101 29.45 37.80 -61.77
N ILE A 102 29.26 38.23 -63.01
CA ILE A 102 28.34 37.61 -63.97
C ILE A 102 28.93 37.67 -65.38
N SER A 103 28.73 36.62 -66.17
CA SER A 103 29.22 36.52 -67.55
C SER A 103 28.18 35.88 -68.46
N ARG A 104 28.29 36.15 -69.77
CA ARG A 104 27.48 35.48 -70.81
C ARG A 104 28.15 34.18 -71.23
N ALA A 105 27.35 33.15 -71.48
CA ALA A 105 27.81 31.92 -72.10
C ALA A 105 28.05 32.14 -73.61
N ARG A 106 28.81 31.25 -74.25
CA ARG A 106 29.11 31.28 -75.69
C ARG A 106 27.85 31.24 -76.59
N THR A 107 26.69 30.90 -76.03
CA THR A 107 25.35 30.88 -76.64
C THR A 107 24.58 32.21 -76.51
N GLY A 108 25.15 33.25 -75.90
CA GLY A 108 24.57 34.59 -75.74
C GLY A 108 23.73 34.80 -74.46
N ASN A 109 23.29 33.73 -73.80
CA ASN A 109 22.53 33.78 -72.54
C ASN A 109 23.41 34.09 -71.32
N LEU A 110 22.85 34.76 -70.31
CA LEU A 110 23.58 35.04 -69.06
C LEU A 110 23.78 33.75 -68.23
N ARG A 111 25.01 33.55 -67.75
CA ARG A 111 25.29 32.54 -66.70
C ARG A 111 24.67 33.01 -65.38
N GLU A 112 24.54 32.08 -64.45
CA GLU A 112 24.16 32.47 -63.09
C GLU A 112 25.30 33.28 -62.46
N TYR A 113 24.98 34.27 -61.64
CA TYR A 113 25.99 35.09 -60.97
C TYR A 113 26.79 34.22 -59.99
N ASP A 114 28.05 34.57 -59.81
CA ASP A 114 28.87 34.08 -58.72
C ASP A 114 29.04 35.16 -57.65
N HIS A 115 29.07 34.72 -56.40
CA HIS A 115 29.26 35.59 -55.24
C HIS A 115 30.18 34.88 -54.28
N SER A 116 31.39 35.40 -54.11
CA SER A 116 32.45 34.80 -53.31
C SER A 116 32.96 35.75 -52.24
N LEU A 117 33.46 35.18 -51.15
CA LEU A 117 34.05 35.90 -50.04
C LEU A 117 35.39 35.26 -49.68
N ALA A 118 36.44 36.05 -49.64
CA ALA A 118 37.78 35.62 -49.25
C ALA A 118 38.25 36.38 -48.00
N THR A 119 39.18 35.79 -47.26
CA THR A 119 39.87 36.45 -46.15
C THR A 119 41.39 36.34 -46.32
N LYS A 120 42.12 37.32 -45.80
CA LYS A 120 43.58 37.37 -45.88
C LYS A 120 44.17 36.45 -44.79
N ASP A 121 45.02 35.51 -45.18
CA ASP A 121 45.74 34.63 -44.24
C ASP A 121 46.96 35.33 -43.60
N ALA A 122 47.67 34.64 -42.71
CA ALA A 122 48.84 35.17 -42.01
C ALA A 122 50.03 35.51 -42.94
N GLU A 123 50.05 34.93 -44.14
CA GLU A 123 51.07 35.15 -45.19
C GLU A 123 50.71 36.33 -46.11
N GLY A 124 49.50 36.87 -45.96
CA GLY A 124 49.03 38.03 -46.70
C GLY A 124 48.31 37.70 -48.02
N VAL A 125 47.92 36.44 -48.24
CA VAL A 125 47.22 35.99 -49.45
C VAL A 125 45.71 35.81 -49.18
N PHE A 126 44.87 36.16 -50.15
CA PHE A 126 43.42 35.95 -50.02
C PHE A 126 43.05 34.49 -50.32
N ARG A 127 42.40 33.83 -49.37
CA ARG A 127 41.81 32.48 -49.55
C ARG A 127 40.29 32.56 -49.48
N ASN A 128 39.61 31.94 -50.46
CA ASN A 128 38.15 31.90 -50.50
C ASN A 128 37.60 31.07 -49.34
N LEU A 129 36.51 31.53 -48.73
CA LEU A 129 35.72 30.78 -47.77
C LEU A 129 34.82 29.80 -48.51
N ASP A 130 34.70 28.58 -47.99
CA ASP A 130 33.83 27.54 -48.55
C ASP A 130 32.35 27.83 -48.24
N LEU A 131 31.76 28.76 -49.00
CA LEU A 131 30.39 29.23 -48.84
C LEU A 131 29.61 29.09 -50.15
N LYS A 132 28.33 28.72 -50.07
CA LYS A 132 27.45 28.77 -51.24
C LYS A 132 27.11 30.22 -51.58
N ARG A 133 26.95 30.55 -52.87
CA ARG A 133 26.61 31.90 -53.36
C ARG A 133 25.46 32.63 -52.62
N LYS A 134 24.44 31.90 -52.13
CA LYS A 134 23.30 32.49 -51.38
C LYS A 134 23.62 32.78 -49.91
N GLU A 135 24.61 32.08 -49.35
CA GLU A 135 25.04 32.21 -47.96
C GLU A 135 26.03 33.37 -47.79
N VAL A 136 26.75 33.74 -48.86
CA VAL A 136 27.76 34.83 -48.83
C VAL A 136 27.17 36.16 -48.36
N ALA A 137 25.97 36.56 -48.83
CA ALA A 137 25.33 37.79 -48.38
C ALA A 137 24.94 37.75 -46.88
N VAL A 138 24.48 36.60 -46.38
CA VAL A 138 24.13 36.40 -44.96
C VAL A 138 25.39 36.39 -44.09
N GLN A 139 26.47 35.78 -44.58
CA GLN A 139 27.75 35.74 -43.91
C GLN A 139 28.41 37.12 -43.87
N ASN A 140 28.38 37.88 -44.98
CA ASN A 140 28.81 39.29 -45.00
C ASN A 140 27.98 40.13 -44.02
N ALA A 141 26.66 39.96 -43.97
CA ALA A 141 25.81 40.65 -42.98
C ALA A 141 26.23 40.34 -41.53
N THR A 142 26.62 39.10 -41.27
CA THR A 142 27.09 38.65 -39.94
C THR A 142 28.48 39.19 -39.60
N ILE A 143 29.42 39.16 -40.56
CA ILE A 143 30.80 39.67 -40.40
C ILE A 143 30.81 41.18 -40.22
N ILE A 144 30.04 41.90 -41.03
CA ILE A 144 29.90 43.36 -40.93
C ILE A 144 29.09 43.72 -39.68
N GLY A 145 28.18 42.84 -39.24
CA GLY A 145 27.29 43.05 -38.10
C GLY A 145 26.06 43.90 -38.43
N LEU A 146 25.78 44.10 -39.72
CA LEU A 146 24.69 44.92 -40.24
C LEU A 146 23.97 44.16 -41.36
N THR A 147 22.64 44.09 -41.30
CA THR A 147 21.81 43.62 -42.43
C THR A 147 21.87 44.61 -43.60
N TYR A 148 21.46 44.22 -44.80
CA TYR A 148 21.43 45.12 -45.97
C TYR A 148 20.72 46.46 -45.67
N ASP A 149 19.54 46.41 -45.05
CA ASP A 149 18.78 47.61 -44.69
C ASP A 149 19.50 48.47 -43.64
N GLN A 150 20.22 47.83 -42.71
CA GLN A 150 21.02 48.54 -41.70
C GLN A 150 22.29 49.14 -42.32
N PHE A 151 22.93 48.44 -43.25
CA PHE A 151 24.13 48.89 -43.97
C PHE A 151 23.84 50.13 -44.80
N MET A 152 22.74 50.11 -45.57
CA MET A 152 22.25 51.29 -46.27
C MET A 152 22.10 52.47 -45.30
N LYS A 153 21.35 52.30 -44.20
CA LYS A 153 21.01 53.42 -43.31
C LYS A 153 22.15 53.92 -42.41
N SER A 154 23.23 53.16 -42.24
CA SER A 154 24.33 53.49 -41.31
C SER A 154 25.68 53.77 -41.98
N ILE A 155 25.89 53.28 -43.20
CA ILE A 155 27.14 53.45 -43.97
C ILE A 155 26.92 54.25 -45.25
N LEU A 156 25.72 54.24 -45.84
CA LEU A 156 25.44 54.84 -47.15
C LEU A 156 24.17 55.68 -47.10
N LEU A 157 24.30 56.96 -46.73
CA LEU A 157 23.17 57.88 -46.67
C LEU A 157 22.63 58.14 -48.08
N SER A 158 21.67 57.32 -48.52
CA SER A 158 20.99 57.46 -49.81
C SER A 158 19.90 58.51 -49.75
N GLN A 159 19.68 59.18 -50.89
CA GLN A 159 18.75 60.30 -51.09
C GLN A 159 17.39 60.14 -50.36
N GLY A 160 17.10 61.02 -49.40
CA GLY A 160 15.75 61.22 -48.82
C GLY A 160 15.27 60.23 -47.73
N GLU A 161 16.02 59.18 -47.36
CA GLU A 161 15.52 58.17 -46.41
C GLU A 161 15.35 58.67 -44.96
N PHE A 162 16.27 59.52 -44.46
CA PHE A 162 16.17 60.06 -43.09
C PHE A 162 15.15 61.20 -42.98
N ALA A 163 14.97 61.98 -44.06
CA ALA A 163 13.86 62.94 -44.14
C ALA A 163 12.51 62.22 -44.07
N ARG A 164 12.40 61.02 -44.68
CA ARG A 164 11.23 60.15 -44.54
C ARG A 164 11.07 59.59 -43.12
N PHE A 165 12.14 59.25 -42.42
CA PHE A 165 12.09 58.84 -41.00
C PHE A 165 11.57 59.96 -40.09
N LEU A 166 12.02 61.20 -40.30
CA LEU A 166 11.52 62.38 -39.59
C LEU A 166 10.02 62.60 -39.85
N LYS A 167 9.57 62.45 -41.10
CA LYS A 167 8.19 62.70 -41.55
C LYS A 167 7.25 61.49 -41.43
N ALA A 168 7.73 60.32 -41.03
CA ALA A 168 6.93 59.10 -40.93
C ALA A 168 5.85 59.22 -39.83
N ASN A 169 4.69 58.58 -40.02
CA ASN A 169 3.71 58.48 -38.94
C ASN A 169 4.26 57.60 -37.79
N PRO A 170 3.71 57.70 -36.56
CA PRO A 170 4.21 56.96 -35.41
C PRO A 170 4.33 55.45 -35.67
N LYS A 171 3.33 54.81 -36.28
CA LYS A 171 3.32 53.36 -36.56
C LYS A 171 4.45 52.93 -37.51
N GLU A 172 4.70 53.69 -38.57
CA GLU A 172 5.80 53.46 -39.51
C GLU A 172 7.15 53.73 -38.84
N ARG A 173 7.26 54.78 -38.03
CA ARG A 173 8.47 55.12 -37.27
C ARG A 173 8.80 54.05 -36.23
N SER A 174 7.84 53.56 -35.45
CA SER A 174 8.03 52.48 -34.49
C SER A 174 8.46 51.19 -35.19
N ALA A 175 7.87 50.86 -36.35
CA ALA A 175 8.27 49.69 -37.14
C ALA A 175 9.69 49.84 -37.76
N LEU A 176 10.06 51.05 -38.16
CA LEU A 176 11.42 51.37 -38.63
C LEU A 176 12.43 51.25 -37.49
N LEU A 177 12.12 51.82 -36.32
CA LEU A 177 12.93 51.69 -35.10
C LEU A 177 13.06 50.22 -34.70
N GLU A 178 11.98 49.43 -34.75
CA GLU A 178 12.00 47.99 -34.43
C GLU A 178 12.99 47.21 -35.29
N LYS A 179 12.97 47.47 -36.61
CA LYS A 179 13.87 46.84 -37.58
C LYS A 179 15.32 47.30 -37.43
N ILE A 180 15.53 48.60 -37.19
CA ILE A 180 16.87 49.19 -37.07
C ILE A 180 17.55 48.73 -35.78
N THR A 181 16.80 48.63 -34.68
CA THR A 181 17.32 48.37 -33.32
C THR A 181 17.21 46.91 -32.89
N GLY A 182 16.48 46.08 -33.63
CA GLY A 182 16.28 44.66 -33.33
C GLY A 182 15.30 44.39 -32.17
N THR A 183 14.44 45.34 -31.82
CA THR A 183 13.54 45.25 -30.65
C THR A 183 12.32 44.34 -30.86
N GLY A 184 12.17 43.67 -32.01
CA GLY A 184 11.05 42.74 -32.24
C GLY A 184 11.02 41.50 -31.33
N ILE A 185 12.08 41.25 -30.56
CA ILE A 185 12.10 40.24 -29.50
C ILE A 185 11.12 40.58 -28.36
N TYR A 186 11.00 41.85 -27.99
CA TYR A 186 10.13 42.31 -26.91
C TYR A 186 8.66 42.08 -27.25
N ARG A 187 8.28 42.25 -28.52
CA ARG A 187 6.95 41.89 -29.01
C ARG A 187 6.62 40.41 -28.82
N ARG A 188 7.55 39.52 -29.17
CA ARG A 188 7.36 38.06 -28.98
C ARG A 188 7.22 37.68 -27.50
N ILE A 189 7.97 38.34 -26.62
CA ILE A 189 7.89 38.11 -25.17
C ILE A 189 6.51 38.53 -24.64
N GLY A 190 5.98 39.68 -25.07
CA GLY A 190 4.64 40.14 -24.69
C GLY A 190 3.53 39.18 -25.11
N MET A 191 3.55 38.69 -26.35
CA MET A 191 2.59 37.69 -26.82
C MET A 191 2.67 36.38 -26.02
N LYS A 192 3.88 35.90 -25.71
CA LYS A 192 4.07 34.68 -24.94
C LYS A 192 3.55 34.79 -23.50
N ALA A 193 3.69 35.96 -22.88
CA ALA A 193 3.12 36.21 -21.55
C ALA A 193 1.58 36.15 -21.58
N PHE A 194 0.94 36.71 -22.60
CA PHE A 194 -0.51 36.66 -22.80
C PHE A 194 -1.03 35.24 -23.04
N GLU A 195 -0.37 34.47 -23.93
CA GLU A 195 -0.72 33.06 -24.19
C GLU A 195 -0.63 32.22 -22.91
N LYS A 196 0.46 32.35 -22.16
CA LYS A 196 0.66 31.57 -20.92
C LYS A 196 -0.37 31.90 -19.85
N GLN A 197 -0.73 33.18 -19.68
CA GLN A 197 -1.78 33.60 -18.74
C GLN A 197 -3.11 32.93 -19.06
N ARG A 198 -3.52 32.94 -20.34
CA ARG A 198 -4.76 32.31 -20.80
C ARG A 198 -4.76 30.80 -20.54
N ASP A 199 -3.66 30.12 -20.87
CA ASP A 199 -3.55 28.68 -20.70
C ASP A 199 -3.60 28.28 -19.21
N GLN A 200 -2.93 29.04 -18.33
CA GLN A 200 -3.00 28.78 -16.88
C GLN A 200 -4.39 29.04 -16.29
N LYS A 201 -5.16 29.98 -16.85
CA LYS A 201 -6.54 30.25 -16.45
C LYS A 201 -7.46 29.06 -16.76
N LEU A 202 -7.37 28.53 -17.98
CA LEU A 202 -8.15 27.36 -18.39
C LEU A 202 -7.90 26.15 -17.48
N LEU A 203 -6.66 25.92 -17.07
CA LEU A 203 -6.32 24.86 -16.12
C LEU A 203 -6.93 25.08 -14.73
N CYS A 204 -6.96 26.33 -14.24
CA CYS A 204 -7.66 26.66 -12.98
C CYS A 204 -9.17 26.35 -13.09
N ASP A 205 -9.79 26.77 -14.19
CA ASP A 205 -11.24 26.58 -14.42
C ASP A 205 -11.59 25.08 -14.50
N GLN A 206 -10.75 24.27 -15.15
CA GLN A 206 -10.92 22.80 -15.21
C GLN A 206 -10.86 22.15 -13.82
N LEU A 207 -9.87 22.54 -12.99
CA LEU A 207 -9.73 22.02 -11.63
C LEU A 207 -10.90 22.45 -10.73
N GLN A 208 -11.42 23.66 -10.91
CA GLN A 208 -12.64 24.12 -10.22
C GLN A 208 -13.88 23.32 -10.63
N GLN A 209 -14.04 23.01 -11.91
CA GLN A 209 -15.14 22.15 -12.38
C GLN A 209 -15.03 20.73 -11.79
N GLN A 210 -13.83 20.15 -11.75
CA GLN A 210 -13.61 18.83 -11.13
C GLN A 210 -13.97 18.83 -9.63
N LEU A 211 -13.63 19.88 -8.88
CA LEU A 211 -14.06 20.04 -7.49
C LEU A 211 -15.58 20.06 -7.34
N GLY A 212 -16.29 20.75 -8.24
CA GLY A 212 -17.76 20.82 -8.23
C GLY A 212 -18.47 19.49 -8.52
N THR A 213 -17.80 18.49 -9.11
CA THR A 213 -18.39 17.17 -9.40
C THR A 213 -18.33 16.17 -8.25
N ILE A 214 -17.53 16.45 -7.20
CA ILE A 214 -17.39 15.55 -6.06
C ILE A 214 -18.51 15.82 -5.07
N VAL A 215 -19.41 14.86 -4.90
CA VAL A 215 -20.47 14.92 -3.89
C VAL A 215 -19.92 14.52 -2.53
N MET A 216 -20.03 15.42 -1.55
CA MET A 216 -19.64 15.22 -0.17
C MET A 216 -20.91 15.16 0.70
N MET A 217 -20.87 14.35 1.75
CA MET A 217 -21.91 14.36 2.78
C MET A 217 -21.67 15.57 3.66
N ASP A 218 -22.75 16.19 4.14
CA ASP A 218 -22.61 17.21 5.18
C ASP A 218 -22.23 16.56 6.52
N GLU A 219 -21.71 17.36 7.44
CA GLU A 219 -21.21 16.85 8.72
C GLU A 219 -22.33 16.26 9.58
N GLU A 220 -23.56 16.79 9.46
CA GLU A 220 -24.73 16.31 10.18
C GLU A 220 -25.16 14.91 9.68
N THR A 221 -25.30 14.70 8.37
CA THR A 221 -25.65 13.38 7.81
C THR A 221 -24.55 12.36 8.04
N ARG A 222 -23.26 12.76 8.06
CA ARG A 222 -22.15 11.87 8.43
C ARG A 222 -22.29 11.37 9.86
N LEU A 223 -22.48 12.28 10.83
CA LEU A 223 -22.64 11.93 12.24
C LEU A 223 -23.88 11.07 12.48
N GLN A 224 -25.01 11.38 11.82
CA GLN A 224 -26.22 10.55 11.87
C GLN A 224 -25.98 9.14 11.31
N THR A 225 -25.24 9.02 10.20
CA THR A 225 -24.87 7.73 9.57
C THR A 225 -23.96 6.91 10.49
N GLU A 226 -22.98 7.54 11.13
CA GLU A 226 -22.09 6.90 12.10
C GLU A 226 -22.86 6.43 13.34
N GLU A 227 -23.82 7.21 13.83
CA GLU A 227 -24.66 6.83 14.98
C GLU A 227 -25.62 5.69 14.64
N GLN A 228 -26.29 5.75 13.49
CA GLN A 228 -27.11 4.63 12.98
C GLN A 228 -26.30 3.35 12.83
N LEU A 229 -25.04 3.44 12.38
CA LEU A 229 -24.14 2.30 12.29
C LEU A 229 -23.86 1.68 13.68
N LYS A 230 -23.67 2.49 14.71
CA LYS A 230 -23.46 1.99 16.09
C LYS A 230 -24.70 1.27 16.62
N VAL A 231 -25.88 1.86 16.41
CA VAL A 231 -27.15 1.27 16.84
C VAL A 231 -27.37 -0.08 16.15
N LEU A 232 -27.27 -0.14 14.82
CA LEU A 232 -27.46 -1.38 14.05
C LEU A 232 -26.45 -2.47 14.41
N LYS A 233 -25.19 -2.11 14.69
CA LYS A 233 -24.18 -3.07 15.17
C LYS A 233 -24.57 -3.67 16.52
N LYS A 234 -25.09 -2.85 17.44
CA LYS A 234 -25.52 -3.31 18.77
C LYS A 234 -26.75 -4.21 18.65
N GLU A 235 -27.70 -3.87 17.78
CA GLU A 235 -28.87 -4.71 17.50
C GLU A 235 -28.48 -6.04 16.85
N ALA A 236 -27.56 -6.04 15.89
CA ALA A 236 -27.01 -7.26 15.29
C ALA A 236 -26.33 -8.15 16.35
N GLU A 237 -25.55 -7.57 17.27
CA GLU A 237 -24.90 -8.34 18.34
C GLU A 237 -25.93 -8.95 19.30
N ASN A 238 -26.99 -8.22 19.63
CA ASN A 238 -28.09 -8.72 20.46
C ASN A 238 -28.84 -9.88 19.79
N HIS A 239 -29.20 -9.74 18.51
CA HIS A 239 -29.86 -10.82 17.75
C HIS A 239 -28.96 -12.04 17.59
N ARG A 240 -27.64 -11.85 17.47
CA ARG A 240 -26.67 -12.96 17.44
C ARG A 240 -26.60 -13.71 18.76
N LYS A 241 -26.58 -13.00 19.90
CA LYS A 241 -26.63 -13.61 21.24
C LYS A 241 -27.93 -14.38 21.44
N LEU A 242 -29.06 -13.77 21.09
CA LEU A 242 -30.38 -14.39 21.17
C LEU A 242 -30.47 -15.66 20.30
N SER A 243 -30.03 -15.62 19.05
CA SER A 243 -29.98 -16.80 18.17
C SER A 243 -29.09 -17.91 18.77
N GLY A 244 -27.94 -17.56 19.34
CA GLY A 244 -27.05 -18.49 20.03
C GLY A 244 -27.69 -19.17 21.26
N GLU A 245 -28.38 -18.41 22.11
CA GLU A 245 -29.11 -18.93 23.26
C GLU A 245 -30.25 -19.87 22.84
N ILE A 246 -31.03 -19.48 21.82
CA ILE A 246 -32.10 -20.31 21.28
C ILE A 246 -31.54 -21.62 20.70
N ASN A 247 -30.41 -21.57 19.98
CA ASN A 247 -29.76 -22.77 19.44
C ASN A 247 -29.31 -23.74 20.55
N GLN A 248 -28.80 -23.23 21.67
CA GLN A 248 -28.46 -24.08 22.82
C GLN A 248 -29.71 -24.75 23.41
N GLN A 249 -30.84 -24.05 23.49
CA GLN A 249 -32.09 -24.65 23.95
C GLN A 249 -32.62 -25.72 22.98
N ILE A 250 -32.53 -25.49 21.67
CA ILE A 250 -32.89 -26.49 20.65
C ILE A 250 -32.05 -27.76 20.82
N GLU A 251 -30.73 -27.62 21.00
CA GLU A 251 -29.83 -28.77 21.15
C GLU A 251 -30.12 -29.56 22.44
N ARG A 252 -30.41 -28.87 23.55
CA ARG A 252 -30.87 -29.52 24.79
C ARG A 252 -32.16 -30.31 24.58
N LYS A 253 -33.15 -29.75 23.88
CA LYS A 253 -34.41 -30.48 23.59
C LYS A 253 -34.21 -31.68 22.69
N LYS A 254 -33.28 -31.63 21.72
CA LYS A 254 -32.89 -32.81 20.93
C LYS A 254 -32.26 -33.89 21.79
N GLN A 255 -31.35 -33.53 22.69
CA GLN A 255 -30.74 -34.47 23.62
C GLN A 255 -31.78 -35.09 24.57
N LEU A 256 -32.71 -34.30 25.10
CA LEU A 256 -33.83 -34.79 25.90
C LEU A 256 -34.72 -35.77 25.12
N LEU A 257 -35.05 -35.46 23.88
CA LEU A 257 -35.85 -36.34 23.02
C LEU A 257 -35.13 -37.67 22.78
N LEU A 258 -33.84 -37.64 22.44
CA LEU A 258 -33.00 -38.83 22.22
C LEU A 258 -32.87 -39.70 23.49
N ARG A 259 -32.68 -39.07 24.65
CA ARG A 259 -32.61 -39.79 25.93
C ARG A 259 -33.95 -40.41 26.31
N ARG A 260 -35.07 -39.74 26.03
CA ARG A 260 -36.41 -40.31 26.22
C ARG A 260 -36.70 -41.49 25.30
N THR A 261 -36.32 -41.41 24.02
CA THR A 261 -36.52 -42.54 23.09
C THR A 261 -35.67 -43.74 23.49
N THR A 262 -34.40 -43.53 23.85
CA THR A 262 -33.53 -44.62 24.34
C THR A 262 -34.01 -45.20 25.68
N LEU A 263 -34.55 -44.39 26.59
CA LEU A 263 -35.20 -44.89 27.80
C LEU A 263 -36.42 -45.75 27.45
N GLN A 264 -37.23 -45.34 26.47
CA GLN A 264 -38.38 -46.12 26.01
C GLN A 264 -37.95 -47.48 25.44
N GLU A 265 -36.88 -47.53 24.65
CA GLU A 265 -36.32 -48.78 24.13
C GLU A 265 -35.86 -49.73 25.27
N VAL A 266 -35.25 -49.19 26.32
CA VAL A 266 -34.84 -49.97 27.51
C VAL A 266 -36.06 -50.45 28.29
N LEU A 267 -37.12 -49.64 28.41
CA LEU A 267 -38.37 -50.05 29.05
C LEU A 267 -39.06 -51.19 28.27
N ASP A 268 -39.11 -51.09 26.94
CA ASP A 268 -39.64 -52.15 26.07
C ASP A 268 -38.79 -53.43 26.17
N GLN A 269 -37.46 -53.30 26.36
CA GLN A 269 -36.58 -54.44 26.60
C GLN A 269 -36.87 -55.11 27.95
N ILE A 270 -37.09 -54.32 29.01
CA ILE A 270 -37.49 -54.83 30.32
C ILE A 270 -38.84 -55.55 30.21
N GLU A 271 -39.81 -54.99 29.49
CA GLU A 271 -41.12 -55.63 29.26
C GLU A 271 -40.98 -56.99 28.55
N LYS A 272 -40.17 -57.07 27.48
CA LYS A 272 -39.85 -58.34 26.80
C LYS A 272 -39.17 -59.36 27.70
N LEU A 273 -38.26 -58.93 28.57
CA LEU A 273 -37.63 -59.81 29.56
C LEU A 273 -38.66 -60.31 30.58
N THR A 274 -39.58 -59.45 31.00
CA THR A 274 -40.66 -59.81 31.94
C THR A 274 -41.65 -60.80 31.31
N GLN A 275 -41.97 -60.66 30.03
CA GLN A 275 -42.82 -61.58 29.29
C GLN A 275 -42.17 -62.96 29.11
N LYS A 276 -40.86 -63.01 28.81
CA LYS A 276 -40.09 -64.27 28.78
C LYS A 276 -40.05 -64.97 30.13
N GLN A 277 -40.05 -64.21 31.23
CA GLN A 277 -40.13 -64.77 32.58
C GLN A 277 -41.49 -65.44 32.85
N GLN A 278 -42.59 -64.90 32.28
CA GLN A 278 -43.92 -65.52 32.36
C GLN A 278 -44.04 -66.77 31.46
N GLU A 279 -43.42 -66.78 30.27
CA GLU A 279 -43.39 -67.97 29.41
C GLU A 279 -42.64 -69.16 30.05
N GLN A 280 -41.63 -68.87 30.88
CA GLN A 280 -40.80 -69.85 31.60
C GLN A 280 -41.41 -70.28 32.95
N GLN A 281 -42.62 -69.84 33.27
CA GLN A 281 -43.30 -70.14 34.52
C GLN A 281 -43.58 -71.65 34.70
N GLY A 282 -43.77 -72.39 33.60
CA GLY A 282 -43.92 -73.86 33.63
C GLY A 282 -42.64 -74.60 34.04
N ASP A 283 -41.46 -74.13 33.62
CA ASP A 283 -40.18 -74.70 34.07
C ASP A 283 -39.88 -74.31 35.53
N ALA A 284 -40.34 -73.13 35.97
CA ALA A 284 -40.31 -72.75 37.38
C ALA A 284 -41.25 -73.61 38.24
N GLU A 285 -42.42 -74.03 37.73
CA GLU A 285 -43.33 -74.97 38.39
C GLU A 285 -42.81 -76.41 38.42
N ARG A 286 -42.14 -76.88 37.35
CA ARG A 286 -41.42 -78.16 37.35
C ARG A 286 -40.28 -78.17 38.37
N LEU A 287 -39.53 -77.07 38.49
CA LEU A 287 -38.54 -76.89 39.55
C LEU A 287 -39.20 -76.82 40.94
N LYS A 288 -40.42 -76.28 41.03
CA LYS A 288 -41.22 -76.22 42.28
C LYS A 288 -41.71 -77.60 42.70
N LEU A 289 -42.18 -78.44 41.77
CA LEU A 289 -42.56 -79.84 41.99
C LEU A 289 -41.34 -80.69 42.38
N HIS A 290 -40.21 -80.47 41.70
CA HIS A 290 -38.92 -81.02 42.09
C HIS A 290 -38.54 -80.59 43.51
N ARG A 291 -38.82 -79.35 43.92
CA ARG A 291 -38.62 -78.83 45.28
C ARG A 291 -39.61 -79.39 46.32
N THR A 292 -40.85 -79.75 45.96
CA THR A 292 -41.81 -80.40 46.88
C THR A 292 -41.51 -81.88 47.09
N LEU A 293 -40.98 -82.55 46.07
CA LEU A 293 -40.50 -83.93 46.18
C LEU A 293 -39.08 -83.99 46.73
N LEU A 294 -38.27 -82.91 46.67
CA LEU A 294 -36.91 -82.81 47.21
C LEU A 294 -36.73 -83.19 48.70
N PRO A 295 -37.67 -82.91 49.61
CA PRO A 295 -37.57 -83.32 51.01
C PRO A 295 -37.63 -84.85 51.13
N LEU A 296 -38.55 -85.46 50.37
CA LEU A 296 -38.74 -86.93 50.31
C LEU A 296 -37.72 -87.60 49.38
N LYS A 297 -37.12 -86.86 48.44
CA LYS A 297 -36.01 -87.30 47.59
C LYS A 297 -34.87 -87.79 48.46
N SER A 298 -34.57 -87.08 49.54
CA SER A 298 -33.50 -87.49 50.44
C SER A 298 -33.75 -88.86 51.08
N ASP A 299 -35.00 -89.26 51.28
CA ASP A 299 -35.43 -90.54 51.85
C ASP A 299 -35.62 -91.64 50.78
N ILE A 300 -36.16 -91.29 49.60
CA ILE A 300 -36.30 -92.15 48.41
C ILE A 300 -34.93 -92.49 47.80
N ASP A 301 -34.12 -91.46 47.54
CA ASP A 301 -32.71 -91.61 47.17
C ASP A 301 -31.93 -92.16 48.35
N ARG A 302 -32.24 -91.87 49.63
CA ARG A 302 -31.58 -92.59 50.75
C ARG A 302 -31.85 -94.06 50.64
N LEU A 303 -33.06 -94.53 50.36
CA LEU A 303 -33.31 -95.96 50.39
C LEU A 303 -32.53 -96.69 49.28
N LEU A 304 -32.56 -96.13 48.07
CA LEU A 304 -31.84 -96.67 46.91
C LEU A 304 -30.33 -96.45 47.01
N SER A 305 -29.90 -95.30 47.53
CA SER A 305 -28.49 -94.97 47.77
C SER A 305 -27.95 -95.56 49.06
N LEU A 306 -28.72 -95.94 50.07
CA LEU A 306 -28.24 -96.68 51.25
C LEU A 306 -27.84 -98.09 50.78
N ARG A 307 -28.66 -98.70 49.92
CA ARG A 307 -28.35 -99.98 49.26
C ARG A 307 -27.11 -99.92 48.36
N HIS A 308 -26.92 -98.83 47.63
CA HIS A 308 -25.76 -98.65 46.74
C HIS A 308 -24.50 -98.16 47.48
N LYS A 309 -24.66 -97.22 48.42
CA LYS A 309 -23.59 -96.65 49.25
C LYS A 309 -23.08 -97.64 50.28
N LEU A 310 -23.84 -98.60 50.79
CA LEU A 310 -23.27 -99.67 51.62
C LEU A 310 -22.16 -100.46 50.90
N LEU A 311 -22.20 -100.51 49.56
CA LEU A 311 -21.15 -101.09 48.72
C LEU A 311 -20.05 -100.07 48.38
N GLU A 312 -20.38 -98.82 48.03
CA GLU A 312 -19.41 -97.77 47.69
C GLU A 312 -18.64 -97.23 48.93
N ASP A 313 -19.31 -97.05 50.07
CA ASP A 313 -18.75 -96.55 51.33
C ASP A 313 -17.62 -97.46 51.82
N GLY A 314 -17.71 -98.78 51.59
CA GLY A 314 -16.66 -99.75 51.93
C GLY A 314 -15.40 -99.64 51.07
N GLU A 315 -15.54 -99.23 49.80
CA GLU A 315 -14.40 -98.94 48.91
C GLU A 315 -13.85 -97.53 49.16
N GLU A 316 -14.72 -96.55 49.44
CA GLU A 316 -14.38 -95.14 49.67
C GLU A 316 -13.73 -94.89 51.04
N GLU A 317 -14.00 -95.73 52.05
CA GLU A 317 -13.27 -95.72 53.33
C GLU A 317 -11.77 -96.00 53.14
N SER A 318 -11.44 -96.95 52.25
CA SER A 318 -10.05 -97.33 51.96
C SER A 318 -9.30 -96.23 51.20
N LEU A 319 -10.00 -95.53 50.29
CA LEU A 319 -9.46 -94.46 49.47
C LEU A 319 -9.28 -93.15 50.27
N SER A 320 -10.21 -92.85 51.18
CA SER A 320 -10.17 -91.67 52.06
C SER A 320 -9.00 -91.73 53.05
N LYS A 321 -8.60 -92.93 53.52
CA LYS A 321 -7.40 -93.12 54.36
C LYS A 321 -6.11 -92.68 53.65
N VAL A 322 -6.00 -92.94 52.34
CA VAL A 322 -4.84 -92.54 51.53
C VAL A 322 -4.87 -91.03 51.19
N ARG A 323 -6.04 -90.44 50.97
CA ARG A 323 -6.21 -88.99 50.73
C ARG A 323 -5.91 -88.16 51.97
N LEU A 324 -6.35 -88.61 53.14
CA LEU A 324 -6.09 -87.93 54.42
C LEU A 324 -4.59 -87.76 54.66
N GLN A 325 -3.79 -88.79 54.37
CA GLN A 325 -2.34 -88.77 54.55
C GLN A 325 -1.65 -87.76 53.61
N LYS A 326 -2.12 -87.60 52.38
CA LYS A 326 -1.61 -86.58 51.44
C LYS A 326 -1.99 -85.15 51.84
N LEU A 327 -3.23 -84.95 52.30
CA LEU A 327 -3.70 -83.65 52.79
C LEU A 327 -2.92 -83.17 54.01
N GLN A 328 -2.52 -84.10 54.90
CA GLN A 328 -1.66 -83.80 56.05
C GLN A 328 -0.27 -83.28 55.64
N ASP A 329 0.32 -83.85 54.59
CA ASP A 329 1.60 -83.38 54.04
C ASP A 329 1.46 -82.00 53.34
N GLU A 330 0.35 -81.75 52.63
CA GLU A 330 0.07 -80.46 51.98
C GLU A 330 -0.22 -79.32 52.98
N ILE A 331 -0.92 -79.62 54.08
CA ILE A 331 -1.15 -78.66 55.17
C ILE A 331 0.17 -78.27 55.82
N LYS A 332 1.08 -79.22 56.03
CA LYS A 332 2.41 -78.92 56.59
C LYS A 332 3.20 -77.96 55.70
N ASN A 333 3.11 -78.12 54.37
CA ASN A 333 3.76 -77.21 53.43
C ASN A 333 3.08 -75.82 53.38
N SER A 334 1.74 -75.80 53.36
CA SER A 334 0.93 -74.58 53.32
C SER A 334 1.04 -73.75 54.61
N LYS A 335 1.20 -74.39 55.77
CA LYS A 335 1.49 -73.74 57.06
C LYS A 335 2.80 -72.96 57.03
N ASN A 336 3.85 -73.57 56.47
CA ASN A 336 5.16 -72.93 56.37
C ASN A 336 5.11 -71.73 55.40
N GLN A 337 4.39 -71.84 54.29
CA GLN A 337 4.21 -70.75 53.32
C GLN A 337 3.36 -69.60 53.86
N HIS A 338 2.27 -69.89 54.58
CA HIS A 338 1.45 -68.87 55.23
C HIS A 338 2.21 -68.17 56.35
N ALA A 339 2.98 -68.90 57.18
CA ALA A 339 3.79 -68.31 58.24
C ALA A 339 4.84 -67.34 57.68
N ALA A 340 5.54 -67.70 56.59
CA ALA A 340 6.50 -66.82 55.92
C ALA A 340 5.83 -65.58 55.31
N ALA A 341 4.66 -65.73 54.67
CA ALA A 341 3.91 -64.61 54.09
C ALA A 341 3.32 -63.67 55.17
N LYS A 342 2.87 -64.21 56.30
CA LYS A 342 2.38 -63.45 57.45
C LYS A 342 3.49 -62.64 58.10
N GLN A 343 4.66 -63.23 58.30
CA GLN A 343 5.84 -62.54 58.84
C GLN A 343 6.30 -61.40 57.92
N LYS A 344 6.21 -61.58 56.59
CA LYS A 344 6.50 -60.52 55.60
C LYS A 344 5.48 -59.37 55.64
N SER A 345 4.19 -59.68 55.81
CA SER A 345 3.13 -58.68 55.96
C SER A 345 3.32 -57.87 57.25
N GLU A 346 3.53 -58.55 58.39
CA GLU A 346 3.77 -57.90 59.69
C GLU A 346 5.03 -57.02 59.67
N GLY A 347 6.08 -57.43 58.96
CA GLY A 347 7.29 -56.61 58.74
C GLY A 347 7.02 -55.31 57.98
N LEU A 348 6.24 -55.38 56.89
CA LEU A 348 5.87 -54.21 56.08
C LEU A 348 4.89 -53.27 56.80
N THR A 349 4.00 -53.81 57.63
CA THR A 349 3.10 -53.02 58.49
C THR A 349 3.88 -52.27 59.58
N LEU A 350 4.89 -52.91 60.18
CA LEU A 350 5.78 -52.26 61.14
C LEU A 350 6.65 -51.18 60.49
N GLU A 351 7.08 -51.40 59.23
CA GLU A 351 7.80 -50.41 58.42
C GLU A 351 6.90 -49.21 58.08
N ALA A 352 5.64 -49.43 57.71
CA ALA A 352 4.65 -48.38 57.49
C ALA A 352 4.39 -47.55 58.76
N GLN A 353 4.22 -48.19 59.92
CA GLN A 353 4.02 -47.50 61.20
C GLN A 353 5.24 -46.64 61.61
N LYS A 354 6.46 -47.07 61.29
CA LYS A 354 7.68 -46.30 61.55
C LYS A 354 7.88 -45.14 60.57
N MET A 355 7.47 -45.30 59.32
CA MET A 355 7.64 -44.28 58.27
C MET A 355 6.52 -43.21 58.26
N GLN A 356 5.36 -43.51 58.82
CA GLN A 356 4.23 -42.57 58.91
C GLN A 356 4.57 -41.23 59.60
N PRO A 357 5.19 -41.20 60.80
CA PRO A 357 5.58 -39.94 61.43
C PRO A 357 6.63 -39.16 60.61
N VAL A 358 7.52 -39.87 59.91
CA VAL A 358 8.52 -39.24 59.02
C VAL A 358 7.85 -38.57 57.83
N PHE A 359 6.82 -39.19 57.23
CA PHE A 359 6.05 -38.57 56.15
C PHE A 359 5.28 -37.33 56.61
N ASP A 360 4.67 -37.38 57.79
CA ASP A 360 3.91 -36.26 58.35
C ASP A 360 4.83 -35.06 58.66
N GLU A 361 6.03 -35.32 59.18
CA GLU A 361 7.05 -34.31 59.47
C GLU A 361 7.59 -33.67 58.18
N VAL A 362 7.86 -34.47 57.13
CA VAL A 362 8.29 -33.96 55.82
C VAL A 362 7.19 -33.14 55.14
N LEU A 363 5.92 -33.56 55.25
CA LEU A 363 4.77 -32.80 54.72
C LEU A 363 4.58 -31.45 55.44
N GLN A 364 4.89 -31.37 56.74
CA GLN A 364 4.89 -30.09 57.46
C GLN A 364 6.05 -29.19 57.00
N LEU A 365 7.24 -29.75 56.81
CA LEU A 365 8.40 -29.01 56.30
C LEU A 365 8.18 -28.53 54.85
N ASP A 366 7.60 -29.35 53.97
CA ASP A 366 7.27 -28.94 52.59
C ASP A 366 6.26 -27.78 52.57
N LYS A 367 5.26 -27.77 53.47
CA LYS A 367 4.32 -26.64 53.64
C LYS A 367 5.02 -25.36 54.11
N GLN A 368 5.95 -25.47 55.05
CA GLN A 368 6.71 -24.32 55.55
C GLN A 368 7.66 -23.79 54.47
N LEU A 369 8.32 -24.69 53.71
CA LEU A 369 9.16 -24.33 52.58
C LEU A 369 8.39 -23.59 51.48
N ASP A 370 7.18 -24.02 51.14
CA ASP A 370 6.34 -23.32 50.17
C ASP A 370 5.86 -21.95 50.66
N ALA A 371 5.54 -21.81 51.96
CA ALA A 371 5.21 -20.52 52.56
C ALA A 371 6.39 -19.53 52.54
N HIS A 372 7.61 -20.01 52.80
CA HIS A 372 8.82 -19.18 52.71
C HIS A 372 9.20 -18.88 51.24
N ARG A 373 9.01 -19.83 50.32
CA ARG A 373 9.25 -19.65 48.87
C ARG A 373 8.36 -18.58 48.26
N THR A 374 7.06 -18.62 48.56
CA THR A 374 6.09 -17.61 48.10
C THR A 374 6.38 -16.23 48.67
N THR A 375 6.78 -16.16 49.95
CA THR A 375 7.24 -14.93 50.59
C THR A 375 8.50 -14.36 49.92
N LEU A 376 9.48 -15.20 49.61
CA LEU A 376 10.71 -14.81 48.90
C LEU A 376 10.43 -14.29 47.48
N GLN A 377 9.51 -14.93 46.75
CA GLN A 377 9.09 -14.46 45.42
C GLN A 377 8.40 -13.10 45.49
N HIS A 378 7.57 -12.86 46.52
CA HIS A 378 6.91 -11.58 46.72
C HIS A 378 7.93 -10.46 47.02
N ILE A 379 8.87 -10.71 47.93
CA ILE A 379 9.94 -9.76 48.27
C ILE A 379 10.84 -9.48 47.06
N GLN A 380 11.21 -10.50 46.27
CA GLN A 380 11.99 -10.30 45.03
C GLN A 380 11.27 -9.40 44.03
N LYS A 381 9.96 -9.56 43.89
CA LYS A 381 9.15 -8.70 43.02
C LYS A 381 9.14 -7.25 43.51
N GLN A 382 8.99 -7.02 44.82
CA GLN A 382 9.03 -5.67 45.41
C GLN A 382 10.40 -5.00 45.22
N ILE A 383 11.51 -5.74 45.35
CA ILE A 383 12.85 -5.23 45.08
C ILE A 383 13.02 -4.83 43.60
N LEU A 384 12.54 -5.66 42.67
CA LEU A 384 12.56 -5.37 41.23
C LEU A 384 11.76 -4.10 40.87
N ASP A 385 10.61 -3.88 41.53
CA ASP A 385 9.78 -2.70 41.29
C ASP A 385 10.46 -1.42 41.83
N ILE A 386 11.10 -1.50 43.01
CA ILE A 386 11.91 -0.39 43.57
C ILE A 386 13.13 -0.09 42.68
N ASP A 387 13.77 -1.10 42.09
CA ASP A 387 14.91 -0.89 41.18
C ASP A 387 14.51 -0.16 39.91
N LYS A 388 13.33 -0.45 39.34
CA LYS A 388 12.79 0.30 38.21
C LYS A 388 12.51 1.76 38.57
N GLU A 389 11.87 2.00 39.72
CA GLU A 389 11.58 3.36 40.20
C GLU A 389 12.86 4.16 40.48
N THR A 390 13.90 3.49 41.01
CA THR A 390 15.21 4.08 41.27
C THR A 390 15.90 4.52 39.98
N ILE A 391 15.91 3.69 38.94
CA ILE A 391 16.51 4.03 37.63
C ILE A 391 15.81 5.23 37.00
N GLN A 392 14.47 5.25 37.00
CA GLN A 392 13.69 6.37 36.46
C GLN A 392 13.97 7.68 37.21
N THR A 393 14.07 7.61 38.54
CA THR A 393 14.33 8.77 39.39
C THR A 393 15.77 9.28 39.23
N GLN A 394 16.75 8.40 38.98
CA GLN A 394 18.14 8.77 38.66
C GLN A 394 18.27 9.46 37.30
N GLU A 395 17.51 9.02 36.28
CA GLU A 395 17.48 9.70 34.98
C GLU A 395 16.89 11.11 35.07
N GLN A 396 15.84 11.28 35.89
CA GLN A 396 15.27 12.60 36.21
C GLN A 396 16.28 13.50 36.93
N GLN A 397 17.07 12.97 37.86
CA GLN A 397 18.13 13.74 38.53
C GLN A 397 19.22 14.19 37.54
N LYS A 398 19.64 13.30 36.63
CA LYS A 398 20.67 13.59 35.63
C LYS A 398 20.23 14.67 34.62
N THR A 399 18.98 14.61 34.17
CA THR A 399 18.42 15.61 33.24
C THR A 399 18.32 16.99 33.91
N LEU A 400 17.82 17.07 35.15
CA LEU A 400 17.78 18.32 35.91
C LEU A 400 19.18 18.87 36.23
N GLY A 401 20.16 18.00 36.49
CA GLY A 401 21.56 18.39 36.68
C GLY A 401 22.18 19.06 35.43
N SER A 402 21.88 18.55 34.24
CA SER A 402 22.32 19.19 32.98
C SER A 402 21.65 20.55 32.74
N ALA A 403 20.39 20.71 33.15
CA ALA A 403 19.68 21.98 33.08
C ALA A 403 20.27 23.01 34.07
N LEU A 404 20.69 22.58 35.26
CA LEU A 404 21.34 23.45 36.24
C LEU A 404 22.68 24.00 35.71
N GLN A 405 23.51 23.15 35.10
CA GLN A 405 24.77 23.57 34.47
C GLN A 405 24.55 24.64 33.39
N ALA A 406 23.53 24.47 32.55
CA ALA A 406 23.19 25.44 31.51
C ALA A 406 22.68 26.78 32.09
N ILE A 407 22.02 26.76 33.25
CA ILE A 407 21.60 27.98 33.97
C ILE A 407 22.82 28.68 34.60
N ASP A 408 23.75 27.92 35.18
CA ASP A 408 24.98 28.45 35.79
C ASP A 408 25.91 29.12 34.78
N GLU A 409 26.09 28.53 33.60
CA GLU A 409 26.86 29.15 32.51
C GLU A 409 26.24 30.48 32.06
N LYS A 410 24.91 30.56 32.01
CA LYS A 410 24.20 31.80 31.65
C LYS A 410 24.32 32.87 32.74
N LEU A 411 24.20 32.49 34.02
CA LEU A 411 24.37 33.41 35.15
C LEU A 411 25.81 33.95 35.23
N ALA A 412 26.81 33.13 34.93
CA ALA A 412 28.21 33.56 34.87
C ALA A 412 28.44 34.62 33.77
N ASN A 413 27.85 34.42 32.59
CA ASN A 413 27.95 35.36 31.48
C ASN A 413 27.26 36.70 31.76
N ILE A 414 26.06 36.68 32.37
CA ILE A 414 25.32 37.91 32.76
C ILE A 414 26.10 38.68 33.84
N SER A 415 26.67 37.98 34.83
CA SER A 415 27.42 38.62 35.91
C SER A 415 28.69 39.29 35.40
N ARG A 416 29.42 38.65 34.46
CA ARG A 416 30.58 39.23 33.78
C ARG A 416 30.25 40.52 33.01
N PHE A 417 29.06 40.62 32.40
CA PHE A 417 28.62 41.83 31.69
C PHE A 417 28.33 43.01 32.63
N LEU A 418 27.75 42.75 33.81
CA LEU A 418 27.46 43.78 34.81
C LEU A 418 28.74 44.35 35.46
N GLU A 419 29.73 43.49 35.73
CA GLU A 419 31.03 43.91 36.30
C GLU A 419 31.84 44.82 35.35
N GLN A 420 31.65 44.70 34.03
CA GLN A 420 32.38 45.46 33.02
C GLN A 420 31.83 46.89 32.78
N ASN A 421 30.66 47.25 33.32
CA ASN A 421 29.97 48.52 33.00
C ASN A 421 29.48 49.33 34.23
N PRO A 422 30.34 49.70 35.20
CA PRO A 422 29.92 50.33 36.47
C PRO A 422 29.50 51.80 36.36
N VAL A 423 29.91 52.51 35.29
CA VAL A 423 29.67 53.97 35.14
C VAL A 423 28.19 54.30 34.86
N LEU A 424 27.41 53.34 34.36
CA LEU A 424 25.99 53.52 34.00
C LEU A 424 25.05 53.62 35.21
N GLU A 425 25.54 53.33 36.43
CA GLU A 425 24.77 53.39 37.67
C GLU A 425 24.44 54.83 38.11
N LYS A 426 25.31 55.81 37.79
CA LYS A 426 25.22 57.22 38.27
C LYS A 426 24.56 58.21 37.29
N LEU A 427 24.14 57.74 36.12
CA LEU A 427 23.61 58.54 35.01
C LEU A 427 22.22 59.21 35.22
N PRO A 428 21.31 58.73 36.08
CA PRO A 428 19.98 59.32 36.24
C PRO A 428 19.97 60.77 36.78
N ASP A 429 20.99 61.19 37.53
CA ASP A 429 20.99 62.46 38.26
C ASP A 429 21.31 63.69 37.37
N ALA A 430 21.86 63.50 36.17
CA ALA A 430 22.33 64.58 35.28
C ALA A 430 21.41 64.85 34.05
N LEU A 431 20.34 64.08 33.85
CA LEU A 431 19.48 64.16 32.66
C LEU A 431 18.48 65.35 32.59
N PRO A 432 17.98 65.96 33.69
CA PRO A 432 16.92 66.96 33.61
C PRO A 432 17.32 68.29 32.94
N GLU A 433 18.56 68.76 33.14
CA GLU A 433 19.02 70.07 32.62
C GLU A 433 19.18 70.07 31.09
N ILE A 434 19.66 68.96 30.52
CA ILE A 434 19.86 68.80 29.06
C ILE A 434 18.51 68.71 28.32
N THR A 435 17.43 68.33 29.00
CA THR A 435 16.11 68.10 28.39
C THR A 435 15.34 69.39 28.10
N ASN A 436 15.66 70.50 28.78
CA ASN A 436 14.89 71.76 28.66
C ASN A 436 15.34 72.66 27.50
N GLU A 437 16.63 72.69 27.14
CA GLU A 437 17.11 73.54 26.04
C GLU A 437 16.62 73.06 24.65
N ILE A 438 16.20 71.80 24.55
CA ILE A 438 16.00 71.16 23.23
C ILE A 438 14.52 71.08 22.83
N LYS A 439 13.61 71.22 23.78
CA LYS A 439 12.17 71.44 23.51
C LYS A 439 11.92 72.72 22.69
N HIS A 440 12.77 73.73 22.85
CA HIS A 440 12.64 75.00 22.12
C HIS A 440 13.04 74.90 20.65
N ALA A 441 13.99 74.02 20.29
CA ALA A 441 14.42 73.82 18.90
C ALA A 441 13.45 72.94 18.09
N THR A 442 12.73 72.03 18.74
CA THR A 442 11.83 71.06 18.06
C THR A 442 10.52 71.66 17.54
N ALA A 443 10.02 72.74 18.14
CA ALA A 443 8.74 73.35 17.76
C ALA A 443 8.78 74.04 16.38
N ALA A 444 9.94 74.53 15.95
CA ALA A 444 10.10 75.20 14.65
C ALA A 444 10.15 74.22 13.46
N GLY A 445 10.62 72.98 13.67
CA GLY A 445 10.74 71.97 12.62
C GLY A 445 9.43 71.24 12.27
N GLU A 446 8.48 71.18 13.20
CA GLU A 446 7.20 70.47 13.00
C GLU A 446 6.25 71.19 12.05
N LEU A 447 6.36 72.52 11.92
CA LEU A 447 5.52 73.31 11.02
C LEU A 447 5.83 73.04 9.53
N LEU A 448 7.10 72.75 9.21
CA LEU A 448 7.56 72.51 7.83
C LEU A 448 7.24 71.08 7.35
N ILE A 449 7.27 70.09 8.25
CA ILE A 449 6.93 68.69 7.98
C ILE A 449 5.43 68.53 7.63
N LYS A 450 4.56 69.37 8.23
CA LYS A 450 3.13 69.38 7.94
C LYS A 450 2.79 69.74 6.49
N GLN A 451 3.62 70.58 5.84
CA GLN A 451 3.40 71.00 4.46
C GLN A 451 3.91 69.97 3.43
N ILE A 452 4.94 69.18 3.78
CA ILE A 452 5.49 68.12 2.92
C ILE A 452 4.61 66.86 2.93
N ASN A 453 3.97 66.54 4.06
CA ASN A 453 3.07 65.39 4.20
C ASN A 453 1.74 65.51 3.44
N ALA A 454 1.41 66.68 2.87
CA ALA A 454 0.23 66.87 2.03
C ALA A 454 0.43 66.39 0.57
N ALA A 455 1.67 66.06 0.16
CA ALA A 455 2.02 65.75 -1.22
C ALA A 455 2.39 64.27 -1.51
N LEU A 456 2.39 63.37 -0.52
CA LEU A 456 2.57 61.92 -0.74
C LEU A 456 1.43 61.12 -0.07
N PRO A 457 0.71 60.25 -0.78
CA PRO A 457 -0.36 59.45 -0.17
C PRO A 457 0.23 58.35 0.73
N ALA A 458 -0.38 58.18 1.91
CA ALA A 458 0.02 57.30 3.01
C ALA A 458 0.05 55.77 2.73
N GLN A 459 0.10 55.33 1.47
CA GLN A 459 0.11 53.91 1.07
C GLN A 459 1.51 53.29 0.95
N GLU A 460 2.57 54.09 0.82
CA GLU A 460 3.92 53.55 0.58
C GLU A 460 4.70 53.23 1.88
N LEU A 461 4.37 53.87 3.01
CA LEU A 461 5.04 53.61 4.29
C LEU A 461 4.54 52.33 4.98
N THR A 462 3.30 51.91 4.74
CA THR A 462 2.75 50.63 5.21
C THR A 462 3.26 49.44 4.39
N ALA A 463 3.66 49.66 3.13
CA ALA A 463 4.31 48.64 2.30
C ALA A 463 5.71 48.27 2.85
N ALA A 464 6.49 49.25 3.31
CA ALA A 464 7.85 49.05 3.81
C ALA A 464 7.93 48.33 5.18
N THR A 465 6.95 48.49 6.07
CA THR A 465 6.88 47.68 7.31
C THR A 465 6.43 46.25 7.02
N SER A 466 5.54 46.05 6.05
CA SER A 466 5.09 44.72 5.63
C SER A 466 6.17 43.90 4.92
N SER A 467 7.13 44.55 4.24
CA SER A 467 8.22 43.85 3.53
C SER A 467 9.26 43.26 4.48
N VAL A 468 9.59 43.96 5.58
CA VAL A 468 10.52 43.50 6.64
C VAL A 468 9.92 42.34 7.46
N GLU A 469 8.65 42.42 7.83
CA GLU A 469 7.96 41.31 8.52
C GLU A 469 7.88 40.06 7.63
N ARG A 470 7.63 40.26 6.33
CA ARG A 470 7.59 39.18 5.34
C ARG A 470 8.96 38.52 5.12
N GLU A 471 10.05 39.27 5.19
CA GLU A 471 11.42 38.74 5.11
C GLU A 471 11.75 37.86 6.31
N LYS A 472 11.40 38.30 7.53
CA LYS A 472 11.58 37.50 8.75
C LYS A 472 10.81 36.18 8.68
N LEU A 473 9.53 36.23 8.29
CA LEU A 473 8.66 35.06 8.15
C LEU A 473 9.17 34.07 7.07
N LEU A 474 9.65 34.59 5.92
CA LEU A 474 10.23 33.76 4.86
C LEU A 474 11.54 33.08 5.32
N SER A 475 12.37 33.76 6.13
CA SER A 475 13.60 33.17 6.67
C SER A 475 13.31 32.06 7.70
N GLU A 476 12.31 32.25 8.56
CA GLU A 476 11.88 31.25 9.54
C GLU A 476 11.28 30.01 8.84
N GLN A 477 10.46 30.23 7.80
CA GLN A 477 9.95 29.13 6.96
C GLN A 477 11.07 28.40 6.21
N HIS A 478 12.06 29.12 5.68
CA HIS A 478 13.20 28.49 5.01
C HIS A 478 13.98 27.59 5.97
N GLN A 479 14.25 28.07 7.19
CA GLN A 479 14.97 27.32 8.22
C GLN A 479 14.21 26.04 8.63
N GLN A 480 12.89 26.13 8.81
CA GLN A 480 12.05 24.96 9.12
C GLN A 480 12.07 23.92 7.99
N LEU A 481 11.92 24.35 6.74
CA LEU A 481 11.95 23.45 5.59
C LEU A 481 13.33 22.80 5.40
N THR A 482 14.43 23.52 5.62
CA THR A 482 15.79 22.94 5.58
C THR A 482 16.04 21.93 6.70
N THR A 483 15.45 22.14 7.88
CA THR A 483 15.55 21.19 9.00
C THR A 483 14.76 19.91 8.67
N HIS A 484 13.56 20.06 8.12
CA HIS A 484 12.74 18.94 7.67
C HIS A 484 13.40 18.16 6.51
N ARG A 485 14.10 18.86 5.62
CA ARG A 485 14.90 18.24 4.55
C ARG A 485 16.01 17.37 5.11
N GLN A 486 16.70 17.85 6.14
CA GLN A 486 17.77 17.07 6.79
C GLN A 486 17.20 15.81 7.45
N GLN A 487 16.05 15.90 8.12
CA GLN A 487 15.38 14.74 8.73
C GLN A 487 14.98 13.67 7.70
N LEU A 488 14.49 14.07 6.52
CA LEU A 488 14.15 13.13 5.44
C LEU A 488 15.40 12.50 4.80
N ILE A 489 16.50 13.26 4.65
CA ILE A 489 17.79 12.73 4.16
C ILE A 489 18.35 11.68 5.13
N ASP A 490 18.27 11.95 6.44
CA ASP A 490 18.73 11.04 7.48
C ASP A 490 17.85 9.76 7.53
N ALA A 491 16.53 9.90 7.33
CA ALA A 491 15.60 8.76 7.25
C ALA A 491 15.82 7.88 6.00
N MET A 492 16.32 8.44 4.89
CA MET A 492 16.67 7.72 3.67
C MET A 492 18.06 7.05 3.70
N GLY A 493 18.80 7.16 4.81
CA GLY A 493 20.10 6.50 4.97
C GLY A 493 21.19 6.96 4.00
N GLY A 494 21.07 8.18 3.46
CA GLY A 494 22.10 8.80 2.60
C GLY A 494 22.20 8.28 1.17
N LYS A 495 21.32 7.36 0.71
CA LYS A 495 21.25 6.94 -0.70
C LYS A 495 20.04 7.54 -1.39
N ILE A 496 20.27 8.39 -2.39
CA ILE A 496 19.23 8.92 -3.27
C ILE A 496 18.88 7.82 -4.29
N ILE A 497 17.89 6.99 -3.95
CA ILE A 497 17.30 6.02 -4.88
C ILE A 497 16.37 6.79 -5.82
N THR A 498 16.44 6.56 -7.13
CA THR A 498 15.59 7.30 -8.08
C THR A 498 14.16 6.78 -8.08
N THR A 499 13.17 7.67 -8.28
CA THR A 499 11.74 7.32 -8.36
C THR A 499 11.47 6.22 -9.40
N LYS A 500 12.27 6.17 -10.46
CA LYS A 500 12.16 5.18 -11.53
C LYS A 500 12.52 3.76 -11.05
N GLU A 501 13.61 3.63 -10.29
CA GLU A 501 14.06 2.34 -9.74
C GLU A 501 13.04 1.75 -8.75
N ILE A 502 12.42 2.58 -7.92
CA ILE A 502 11.37 2.16 -6.98
C ILE A 502 10.10 1.72 -7.73
N LEU A 503 9.69 2.46 -8.77
CA LEU A 503 8.52 2.11 -9.57
C LEU A 503 8.71 0.84 -10.41
N ASP A 504 9.94 0.56 -10.86
CA ASP A 504 10.28 -0.68 -11.54
C ASP A 504 10.29 -1.86 -10.55
N GLN A 505 10.80 -1.67 -9.32
CA GLN A 505 10.70 -2.65 -8.23
C GLN A 505 9.25 -2.95 -7.83
N ILE A 506 8.41 -1.92 -7.67
CA ILE A 506 6.98 -2.08 -7.36
C ILE A 506 6.28 -2.90 -8.46
N ARG A 507 6.48 -2.55 -9.73
CA ARG A 507 5.89 -3.30 -10.85
C ARG A 507 6.35 -4.75 -10.90
N HIS A 508 7.63 -5.01 -10.62
CA HIS A 508 8.17 -6.36 -10.54
C HIS A 508 7.52 -7.16 -9.40
N LEU A 509 7.44 -6.59 -8.20
CA LEU A 509 6.84 -7.21 -7.02
C LEU A 509 5.33 -7.46 -7.20
N GLU A 510 4.58 -6.52 -7.78
CA GLU A 510 3.14 -6.69 -8.06
C GLU A 510 2.89 -7.82 -9.07
N LYS A 511 3.72 -7.93 -10.10
CA LYS A 511 3.64 -9.03 -11.07
C LYS A 511 3.95 -10.38 -10.40
N LEU A 512 5.00 -10.45 -9.58
CA LEU A 512 5.36 -11.65 -8.81
C LEU A 512 4.22 -12.08 -7.86
N LEU A 513 3.66 -11.14 -7.10
CA LEU A 513 2.55 -11.38 -6.17
C LEU A 513 1.30 -11.91 -6.89
N SER A 514 0.95 -11.31 -8.04
CA SER A 514 -0.19 -11.78 -8.84
C SER A 514 0.00 -13.22 -9.34
N GLY A 515 1.23 -13.59 -9.71
CA GLY A 515 1.58 -14.96 -10.12
C GLY A 515 1.49 -15.96 -8.97
N ILE A 516 2.05 -15.61 -7.80
CA ILE A 516 2.03 -16.47 -6.60
C ILE A 516 0.59 -16.67 -6.09
N ILE A 517 -0.21 -15.61 -6.02
CA ILE A 517 -1.62 -15.69 -5.60
C ILE A 517 -2.39 -16.62 -6.53
N LYS A 518 -2.22 -16.46 -7.85
CA LYS A 518 -2.92 -17.31 -8.82
C LYS A 518 -2.49 -18.77 -8.70
N LEU A 519 -1.20 -19.03 -8.44
CA LEU A 519 -0.68 -20.38 -8.24
C LEU A 519 -1.25 -21.04 -6.97
N LEU A 520 -1.30 -20.30 -5.86
CA LEU A 520 -1.89 -20.76 -4.60
C LEU A 520 -3.38 -21.09 -4.74
N GLN A 521 -4.14 -20.28 -5.50
CA GLN A 521 -5.55 -20.56 -5.82
C GLN A 521 -5.70 -21.86 -6.60
N LEU A 522 -4.91 -22.05 -7.67
CA LEU A 522 -4.98 -23.25 -8.50
C LEU A 522 -4.54 -24.52 -7.74
N LEU A 523 -3.52 -24.43 -6.88
CA LEU A 523 -3.11 -25.53 -6.01
C LEU A 523 -4.19 -25.88 -4.98
N GLY A 524 -4.86 -24.88 -4.42
CA GLY A 524 -6.01 -25.08 -3.52
C GLY A 524 -7.20 -25.74 -4.21
N GLU A 525 -7.57 -25.27 -5.41
CA GLU A 525 -8.62 -25.90 -6.23
C GLU A 525 -8.29 -27.36 -6.57
N LYS A 526 -7.02 -27.64 -6.89
CA LYS A 526 -6.54 -29.01 -7.15
C LYS A 526 -6.68 -29.92 -5.93
N GLU A 527 -6.38 -29.44 -4.73
CA GLU A 527 -6.56 -30.22 -3.49
C GLU A 527 -8.03 -30.49 -3.18
N VAL A 528 -8.90 -29.50 -3.33
CA VAL A 528 -10.35 -29.64 -3.10
C VAL A 528 -10.95 -30.66 -4.07
N LEU A 529 -10.59 -30.57 -5.35
CA LEU A 529 -11.02 -31.54 -6.37
C LEU A 529 -10.50 -32.94 -6.10
N ARG A 530 -9.24 -33.09 -5.65
CA ARG A 530 -8.69 -34.40 -5.27
C ARG A 530 -9.46 -35.03 -4.10
N LYS A 531 -9.85 -34.25 -3.10
CA LYS A 531 -10.68 -34.73 -1.97
C LYS A 531 -12.10 -35.08 -2.42
N ALA A 532 -12.69 -34.30 -3.31
CA ALA A 532 -14.00 -34.58 -3.89
C ALA A 532 -14.00 -35.86 -4.73
N GLU A 533 -12.95 -36.09 -5.52
CA GLU A 533 -12.75 -37.30 -6.33
C GLU A 533 -12.57 -38.56 -5.46
N ALA A 534 -11.76 -38.48 -4.40
CA ALA A 534 -11.60 -39.59 -3.47
C ALA A 534 -12.93 -39.96 -2.78
N LYS A 535 -13.76 -38.95 -2.47
CA LYS A 535 -15.09 -39.16 -1.89
C LYS A 535 -16.06 -39.80 -2.89
N THR A 536 -16.08 -39.33 -4.14
CA THR A 536 -16.95 -39.91 -5.18
C THR A 536 -16.52 -41.33 -5.55
N GLU A 537 -15.22 -41.64 -5.54
CA GLU A 537 -14.69 -42.98 -5.74
C GLU A 537 -15.13 -43.95 -4.63
N GLU A 538 -15.10 -43.50 -3.37
CA GLU A 538 -15.55 -44.31 -2.23
C GLU A 538 -17.07 -44.55 -2.26
N GLU A 539 -17.86 -43.52 -2.58
CA GLU A 539 -19.32 -43.65 -2.76
C GLU A 539 -19.66 -44.60 -3.92
N LEU A 540 -18.90 -44.55 -5.03
CA LEU A 540 -19.05 -45.49 -6.15
C LEU A 540 -18.75 -46.93 -5.75
N LYS A 541 -17.73 -47.18 -4.91
CA LYS A 541 -17.45 -48.53 -4.39
C LYS A 541 -18.63 -49.06 -3.57
N GLN A 542 -19.16 -48.25 -2.65
CA GLN A 542 -20.30 -48.63 -1.81
C GLN A 542 -21.56 -48.87 -2.65
N MET A 543 -21.86 -48.00 -3.62
CA MET A 543 -23.01 -48.17 -4.51
C MET A 543 -22.87 -49.41 -5.41
N ASN A 544 -21.67 -49.70 -5.91
CA ASN A 544 -21.41 -50.92 -6.68
C ASN A 544 -21.58 -52.20 -5.84
N GLU A 545 -21.19 -52.18 -4.57
CA GLU A 545 -21.47 -53.27 -3.62
C GLU A 545 -22.98 -53.44 -3.38
N GLN A 546 -23.73 -52.34 -3.24
CA GLN A 546 -25.19 -52.39 -3.11
C GLN A 546 -25.86 -52.97 -4.36
N VAL A 547 -25.40 -52.59 -5.56
CA VAL A 547 -25.88 -53.17 -6.82
C VAL A 547 -25.57 -54.67 -6.87
N ALA A 548 -24.36 -55.10 -6.51
CA ALA A 548 -24.00 -56.52 -6.47
C ALA A 548 -24.89 -57.31 -5.49
N GLN A 549 -25.18 -56.75 -4.32
CA GLN A 549 -26.06 -57.36 -3.33
C GLN A 549 -27.53 -57.42 -3.83
N ALA A 550 -28.03 -56.36 -4.47
CA ALA A 550 -29.37 -56.33 -5.06
C ALA A 550 -29.52 -57.33 -6.22
N MET A 551 -28.49 -57.48 -7.06
CA MET A 551 -28.45 -58.52 -8.11
C MET A 551 -28.50 -59.92 -7.50
N LYS A 552 -27.72 -60.18 -6.45
CA LYS A 552 -27.73 -61.46 -5.72
C LYS A 552 -29.11 -61.75 -5.12
N ASN A 553 -29.76 -60.76 -4.53
CA ASN A 553 -31.11 -60.89 -3.98
C ASN A 553 -32.13 -61.23 -5.09
N CYS A 554 -32.07 -60.56 -6.24
CA CYS A 554 -32.91 -60.89 -7.40
C CYS A 554 -32.70 -62.33 -7.88
N ASP A 555 -31.45 -62.77 -8.00
CA ASP A 555 -31.12 -64.14 -8.42
C ASP A 555 -31.63 -65.19 -7.41
N THR A 556 -31.50 -64.94 -6.11
CA THR A 556 -32.04 -65.84 -5.07
C THR A 556 -33.57 -65.94 -5.11
N SER A 557 -34.27 -64.81 -5.27
CA SER A 557 -35.74 -64.79 -5.38
C SER A 557 -36.21 -65.46 -6.68
N SER A 558 -35.47 -65.31 -7.79
CA SER A 558 -35.76 -66.00 -9.06
C SER A 558 -35.66 -67.51 -8.91
N LYS A 559 -34.57 -68.01 -8.30
CA LYS A 559 -34.39 -69.44 -8.03
C LYS A 559 -35.46 -70.00 -7.07
N ALA A 560 -35.89 -69.22 -6.08
CA ALA A 560 -36.97 -69.63 -5.17
C ALA A 560 -38.32 -69.77 -5.90
N ILE A 561 -38.60 -68.91 -6.89
CA ILE A 561 -39.79 -69.04 -7.75
C ILE A 561 -39.71 -70.29 -8.62
N GLU A 562 -38.55 -70.61 -9.21
CA GLU A 562 -38.37 -71.85 -9.98
C GLU A 562 -38.63 -73.10 -9.14
N ILE A 563 -38.17 -73.13 -7.89
CA ILE A 563 -38.42 -74.22 -6.93
C ILE A 563 -39.90 -74.31 -6.55
N ALA A 564 -40.56 -73.17 -6.35
CA ALA A 564 -42.00 -73.13 -6.08
C ALA A 564 -42.81 -73.63 -7.29
N ASP A 565 -42.35 -73.33 -8.50
CA ASP A 565 -42.96 -73.81 -9.75
C ASP A 565 -42.83 -75.32 -9.94
N SER A 566 -41.66 -75.89 -9.64
CA SER A 566 -41.49 -77.35 -9.70
C SER A 566 -42.38 -78.08 -8.69
N ARG A 567 -42.51 -77.54 -7.46
CA ARG A 567 -43.40 -78.09 -6.43
C ARG A 567 -44.87 -77.97 -6.80
N LEU A 568 -45.29 -76.86 -7.42
CA LEU A 568 -46.66 -76.72 -7.92
C LEU A 568 -46.97 -77.74 -9.01
N ALA A 569 -46.04 -77.97 -9.94
CA ALA A 569 -46.19 -78.99 -10.98
C ALA A 569 -46.32 -80.41 -10.38
N GLU A 570 -45.51 -80.74 -9.37
CA GLU A 570 -45.61 -82.02 -8.64
C GLU A 570 -46.96 -82.20 -7.93
N LEU A 571 -47.45 -81.15 -7.25
CA LEU A 571 -48.75 -81.18 -6.56
C LEU A 571 -49.93 -81.28 -7.54
N GLU A 572 -49.87 -80.59 -8.69
CA GLU A 572 -50.89 -80.69 -9.75
C GLU A 572 -50.87 -82.06 -10.44
N ALA A 573 -49.69 -82.66 -10.64
CA ALA A 573 -49.56 -84.05 -11.11
C ALA A 573 -50.14 -85.05 -10.09
N THR A 574 -49.97 -84.80 -8.79
CA THR A 574 -50.53 -85.64 -7.73
C THR A 574 -52.06 -85.53 -7.68
N LYS A 575 -52.61 -84.31 -7.85
CA LYS A 575 -54.06 -84.06 -7.95
C LYS A 575 -54.68 -84.79 -9.14
N THR A 576 -54.04 -84.71 -10.32
CA THR A 576 -54.55 -85.39 -11.53
C THR A 576 -54.52 -86.90 -11.40
N ARG A 577 -53.49 -87.48 -10.76
CA ARG A 577 -53.44 -88.91 -10.43
C ARG A 577 -54.59 -89.35 -9.52
N GLN A 578 -54.85 -88.60 -8.44
CA GLN A 578 -55.96 -88.91 -7.52
C GLN A 578 -57.34 -88.72 -8.16
N ALA A 579 -57.50 -87.75 -9.06
CA ALA A 579 -58.73 -87.56 -9.82
C ALA A 579 -59.00 -88.71 -10.82
N LEU A 580 -57.94 -89.26 -11.43
CA LEU A 580 -58.02 -90.47 -12.24
C LEU A 580 -58.41 -91.69 -11.41
N GLU A 581 -57.81 -91.88 -10.23
CA GLU A 581 -58.17 -92.96 -9.29
C GLU A 581 -59.65 -92.86 -8.87
N ALA A 582 -60.15 -91.66 -8.56
CA ALA A 582 -61.56 -91.43 -8.22
C ALA A 582 -62.54 -91.66 -9.39
N ASN A 583 -62.10 -91.53 -10.64
CA ASN A 583 -62.93 -91.80 -11.83
C ASN A 583 -63.16 -93.32 -12.04
N TYR A 584 -62.30 -94.18 -11.50
CA TYR A 584 -62.50 -95.63 -11.52
C TYR A 584 -63.31 -96.16 -10.33
N GLU A 585 -63.71 -95.30 -9.38
CA GLU A 585 -64.51 -95.67 -8.21
C GLU A 585 -65.92 -96.16 -8.60
N GLN A 586 -66.52 -95.59 -9.65
CA GLN A 586 -67.83 -96.02 -10.17
C GLN A 586 -67.77 -97.38 -10.89
N ALA A 587 -66.66 -97.69 -11.57
CA ALA A 587 -66.44 -99.00 -12.19
C ALA A 587 -66.12 -100.09 -11.13
N ARG A 588 -65.58 -99.69 -9.97
CA ARG A 588 -65.28 -100.57 -8.83
C ARG A 588 -66.54 -101.13 -8.16
N GLN A 589 -67.63 -100.35 -8.12
CA GLN A 589 -68.91 -100.78 -7.53
C GLN A 589 -69.61 -101.91 -8.33
N LEU A 590 -69.20 -102.15 -9.58
CA LEU A 590 -69.73 -103.20 -10.45
C LEU A 590 -68.93 -104.52 -10.38
N LEU A 591 -67.84 -104.58 -9.62
CA LEU A 591 -67.02 -105.78 -9.46
C LEU A 591 -67.66 -106.76 -8.46
N GLN A 592 -68.08 -107.92 -8.95
CA GLN A 592 -68.53 -109.05 -8.12
C GLN A 592 -67.43 -110.12 -8.05
N PRO A 593 -67.19 -110.74 -6.87
CA PRO A 593 -66.17 -111.77 -6.72
C PRO A 593 -66.40 -112.94 -7.69
N GLY A 594 -65.37 -113.29 -8.48
CA GLY A 594 -65.39 -114.47 -9.36
C GLY A 594 -65.95 -114.26 -10.77
N GLN A 595 -66.33 -113.04 -11.18
CA GLN A 595 -66.65 -112.72 -12.58
C GLN A 595 -65.55 -111.87 -13.25
N PRO A 596 -65.26 -112.07 -14.55
CA PRO A 596 -64.23 -111.31 -15.25
C PRO A 596 -64.63 -109.84 -15.40
N CYS A 597 -63.74 -108.93 -15.01
CA CYS A 597 -63.99 -107.48 -15.09
C CYS A 597 -64.28 -107.04 -16.54
N PRO A 598 -65.34 -106.23 -16.80
CA PRO A 598 -65.70 -105.80 -18.15
C PRO A 598 -64.68 -104.85 -18.82
N LEU A 599 -63.67 -104.37 -18.09
CA LEU A 599 -62.60 -103.52 -18.61
C LEU A 599 -61.29 -104.26 -18.89
N CYS A 600 -60.99 -105.36 -18.19
CA CYS A 600 -59.68 -106.04 -18.30
C CYS A 600 -59.73 -107.58 -18.27
N GLY A 601 -60.89 -108.20 -18.02
CA GLY A 601 -61.10 -109.65 -18.11
C GLY A 601 -60.54 -110.51 -16.97
N ALA A 602 -59.83 -109.94 -16.00
CA ALA A 602 -59.28 -110.69 -14.86
C ALA A 602 -60.33 -110.94 -13.75
N THR A 603 -60.26 -112.11 -13.10
CA THR A 603 -61.25 -112.60 -12.10
C THR A 603 -60.90 -112.29 -10.64
N GLU A 604 -59.72 -111.74 -10.35
CA GLU A 604 -59.27 -111.40 -8.99
C GLU A 604 -58.71 -109.96 -8.95
N HIS A 605 -59.09 -109.15 -7.96
CA HIS A 605 -58.63 -107.76 -7.80
C HIS A 605 -58.27 -107.45 -6.33
N PRO A 606 -57.02 -107.03 -6.01
CA PRO A 606 -56.52 -106.83 -4.64
C PRO A 606 -57.11 -105.67 -3.83
N PHE A 607 -58.05 -104.90 -4.39
CA PHE A 607 -58.53 -103.64 -3.78
C PHE A 607 -60.07 -103.58 -3.68
N ALA A 608 -60.73 -104.72 -3.48
CA ALA A 608 -62.18 -104.80 -3.29
C ALA A 608 -62.65 -104.29 -1.91
N GLU A 609 -61.76 -104.21 -0.93
CA GLU A 609 -62.03 -103.75 0.44
C GLU A 609 -61.05 -102.62 0.85
N GLY A 610 -61.46 -101.35 0.72
CA GLY A 610 -60.75 -100.22 1.32
C GLY A 610 -60.70 -98.94 0.47
N ARG A 611 -61.27 -97.84 0.99
CA ARG A 611 -61.22 -96.48 0.42
C ARG A 611 -59.84 -95.80 0.60
N PRO A 612 -59.27 -95.13 -0.41
CA PRO A 612 -58.24 -94.10 -0.20
C PRO A 612 -58.84 -92.76 0.29
N ALA A 613 -58.02 -91.95 0.97
CA ALA A 613 -58.41 -90.68 1.63
C ALA A 613 -58.79 -89.52 0.65
N HIS A 614 -59.52 -88.53 1.18
CA HIS A 614 -60.27 -87.48 0.45
C HIS A 614 -59.38 -86.48 -0.34
N VAL A 615 -59.81 -86.12 -1.56
CA VAL A 615 -59.16 -85.16 -2.50
C VAL A 615 -59.07 -83.71 -1.97
N SER A 616 -59.74 -83.38 -0.85
CA SER A 616 -59.89 -82.00 -0.34
C SER A 616 -58.60 -81.38 0.20
N ASP A 617 -57.65 -82.17 0.72
CA ASP A 617 -56.47 -81.63 1.40
C ASP A 617 -55.41 -81.12 0.40
N ILE A 618 -55.28 -81.77 -0.77
CA ILE A 618 -54.30 -81.39 -1.80
C ILE A 618 -54.67 -80.10 -2.53
N GLU A 619 -55.97 -79.80 -2.69
CA GLU A 619 -56.41 -78.52 -3.26
C GLU A 619 -56.04 -77.33 -2.36
N LEU A 620 -56.10 -77.51 -1.04
CA LEU A 620 -55.71 -76.49 -0.07
C LEU A 620 -54.18 -76.26 -0.11
N PHE A 621 -53.38 -77.31 -0.28
CA PHE A 621 -51.93 -77.20 -0.47
C PHE A 621 -51.55 -76.52 -1.79
N ILE A 622 -52.23 -76.83 -2.90
CA ILE A 622 -52.01 -76.14 -4.19
C ILE A 622 -52.34 -74.65 -4.06
N LYS A 623 -53.45 -74.30 -3.40
CA LYS A 623 -53.82 -72.90 -3.18
C LYS A 623 -52.76 -72.16 -2.36
N LYS A 624 -52.29 -72.76 -1.26
CA LYS A 624 -51.24 -72.19 -0.40
C LYS A 624 -49.92 -72.01 -1.15
N GLN A 625 -49.53 -72.97 -1.99
CA GLN A 625 -48.32 -72.88 -2.83
C GLN A 625 -48.45 -71.83 -3.95
N LYS A 626 -49.65 -71.66 -4.54
CA LYS A 626 -49.91 -70.57 -5.50
C LYS A 626 -49.79 -69.20 -4.84
N GLU A 627 -50.33 -69.03 -3.64
CA GLU A 627 -50.22 -67.80 -2.84
C GLU A 627 -48.74 -67.50 -2.48
N GLU A 628 -47.98 -68.51 -2.06
CA GLU A 628 -46.54 -68.38 -1.77
C GLU A 628 -45.73 -67.98 -3.00
N LYS A 629 -46.01 -68.59 -4.17
CA LYS A 629 -45.41 -68.20 -5.46
C LYS A 629 -45.74 -66.75 -5.82
N THR A 630 -47.00 -66.33 -5.68
CA THR A 630 -47.39 -64.95 -5.99
C THR A 630 -46.69 -63.93 -5.09
N ALA A 631 -46.55 -64.22 -3.79
CA ALA A 631 -45.81 -63.38 -2.86
C ALA A 631 -44.32 -63.30 -3.22
N LEU A 632 -43.70 -64.41 -3.63
CA LEU A 632 -42.31 -64.42 -4.12
C LEU A 632 -42.14 -63.62 -5.43
N ALA A 633 -43.11 -63.68 -6.34
CA ALA A 633 -43.09 -62.91 -7.59
C ALA A 633 -43.25 -61.39 -7.36
N GLU A 634 -44.09 -60.97 -6.42
CA GLU A 634 -44.20 -59.55 -6.01
C GLU A 634 -42.90 -59.06 -5.34
N LYS A 635 -42.29 -59.90 -4.49
CA LYS A 635 -41.00 -59.63 -3.87
C LYS A 635 -39.88 -59.47 -4.91
N LEU A 636 -39.83 -60.33 -5.94
CA LEU A 636 -38.86 -60.21 -7.02
C LEU A 636 -39.06 -58.92 -7.83
N LYS A 637 -40.31 -58.55 -8.15
CA LYS A 637 -40.61 -57.28 -8.84
C LYS A 637 -40.14 -56.06 -8.05
N ALA A 638 -40.38 -56.03 -6.73
CA ALA A 638 -39.91 -54.95 -5.87
C ALA A 638 -38.37 -54.87 -5.83
N GLN A 639 -37.69 -56.02 -5.77
CA GLN A 639 -36.22 -56.08 -5.81
C GLN A 639 -35.63 -55.67 -7.17
N GLN A 640 -36.29 -56.00 -8.29
CA GLN A 640 -35.88 -55.58 -9.63
C GLN A 640 -36.02 -54.06 -9.83
N GLU A 641 -37.04 -53.44 -9.24
CA GLU A 641 -37.21 -51.98 -9.30
C GLU A 641 -36.16 -51.26 -8.45
N GLN A 642 -35.86 -51.78 -7.25
CA GLN A 642 -34.73 -51.30 -6.44
C GLN A 642 -33.40 -51.40 -7.18
N LEU A 643 -33.17 -52.50 -7.91
CA LEU A 643 -31.95 -52.68 -8.71
C LEU A 643 -31.83 -51.65 -9.84
N LYS A 644 -32.93 -51.30 -10.54
CA LYS A 644 -32.91 -50.26 -11.58
C LYS A 644 -32.59 -48.88 -11.01
N ILE A 645 -33.14 -48.54 -9.85
CA ILE A 645 -32.86 -47.26 -9.17
C ILE A 645 -31.37 -47.19 -8.84
N ALA A 646 -30.83 -48.21 -8.16
CA ALA A 646 -29.41 -48.28 -7.81
C ALA A 646 -28.48 -48.17 -9.04
N PHE A 647 -28.84 -48.81 -10.17
CA PHE A 647 -28.05 -48.71 -11.41
C PHE A 647 -28.08 -47.32 -12.04
N SER A 648 -29.18 -46.59 -11.90
CA SER A 648 -29.28 -45.22 -12.40
C SER A 648 -28.47 -44.25 -11.54
N GLU A 649 -28.48 -44.43 -10.22
CA GLU A 649 -27.64 -43.68 -9.27
C GLU A 649 -26.14 -43.87 -9.56
N VAL A 650 -25.68 -45.11 -9.76
CA VAL A 650 -24.28 -45.41 -10.12
C VAL A 650 -23.87 -44.67 -11.40
N LYS A 651 -24.67 -44.71 -12.47
CA LYS A 651 -24.36 -44.00 -13.72
C LYS A 651 -24.23 -42.49 -13.55
N THR A 652 -25.05 -41.86 -12.71
CA THR A 652 -24.92 -40.43 -12.44
C THR A 652 -23.62 -40.10 -11.69
N ARG A 653 -23.20 -40.99 -10.78
CA ARG A 653 -21.97 -40.83 -10.01
C ARG A 653 -20.71 -41.07 -10.85
N GLU A 654 -20.72 -42.05 -11.75
CA GLU A 654 -19.64 -42.28 -12.73
C GLU A 654 -19.44 -41.05 -13.63
N HIS A 655 -20.52 -40.41 -14.09
CA HIS A 655 -20.44 -39.19 -14.88
C HIS A 655 -19.85 -38.01 -14.07
N THR A 656 -20.20 -37.92 -12.79
CA THR A 656 -19.63 -36.92 -11.88
C THR A 656 -18.12 -37.12 -11.70
N GLN A 657 -17.67 -38.36 -11.51
CA GLN A 657 -16.26 -38.71 -11.39
C GLN A 657 -15.47 -38.38 -12.68
N ALA A 658 -16.01 -38.71 -13.85
CA ALA A 658 -15.38 -38.40 -15.14
C ALA A 658 -15.20 -36.87 -15.34
N THR A 659 -16.20 -36.08 -14.92
CA THR A 659 -16.15 -34.61 -15.00
C THR A 659 -15.08 -34.04 -14.06
N GLN A 660 -14.97 -34.58 -12.83
CA GLN A 660 -13.94 -34.20 -11.86
C GLN A 660 -12.52 -34.52 -12.37
N GLN A 661 -12.31 -35.69 -12.96
CA GLN A 661 -11.04 -36.10 -13.56
C GLN A 661 -10.62 -35.21 -14.74
N GLN A 662 -11.58 -34.82 -15.57
CA GLN A 662 -11.32 -33.91 -16.68
C GLN A 662 -10.87 -32.53 -16.18
N ARG A 663 -11.57 -31.97 -15.19
CA ARG A 663 -11.21 -30.69 -14.59
C ARG A 663 -9.83 -30.72 -13.92
N GLN A 664 -9.47 -31.84 -13.29
CA GLN A 664 -8.14 -32.04 -12.69
C GLN A 664 -7.02 -32.00 -13.76
N LYS A 665 -7.24 -32.58 -14.95
CA LYS A 665 -6.29 -32.50 -16.07
C LYS A 665 -6.13 -31.07 -16.58
N GLU A 666 -7.21 -30.31 -16.68
CA GLU A 666 -7.17 -28.89 -17.07
C GLU A 666 -6.38 -28.04 -16.06
N LEU A 667 -6.61 -28.22 -14.76
CA LEU A 667 -5.90 -27.53 -13.69
C LEU A 667 -4.40 -27.78 -13.72
N VAL A 668 -3.94 -29.00 -14.04
CA VAL A 668 -2.51 -29.29 -14.18
C VAL A 668 -1.87 -28.49 -15.31
N VAL A 669 -2.60 -28.24 -16.39
CA VAL A 669 -2.14 -27.41 -17.52
C VAL A 669 -2.12 -25.93 -17.13
N GLU A 670 -3.13 -25.44 -16.43
CA GLU A 670 -3.19 -24.05 -15.92
C GLU A 670 -2.08 -23.75 -14.89
N ILE A 671 -1.79 -24.69 -14.00
CA ILE A 671 -0.68 -24.59 -13.04
C ILE A 671 0.64 -24.45 -13.79
N LYS A 672 0.98 -25.38 -14.70
CA LYS A 672 2.23 -25.31 -15.48
C LYS A 672 2.39 -24.01 -16.27
N LYS A 673 1.29 -23.47 -16.84
CA LYS A 673 1.34 -22.17 -17.53
C LYS A 673 1.66 -21.02 -16.58
N THR A 674 1.17 -21.07 -15.35
CA THR A 674 1.38 -20.05 -14.32
C THR A 674 2.77 -20.18 -13.67
N GLU A 675 3.29 -21.40 -13.52
CA GLU A 675 4.68 -21.67 -13.09
C GLU A 675 5.70 -21.03 -14.03
N ASN A 676 5.49 -21.15 -15.35
CA ASN A 676 6.38 -20.56 -16.35
C ASN A 676 6.40 -19.02 -16.35
N LEU A 677 5.50 -18.36 -15.63
CA LEU A 677 5.45 -16.90 -15.49
C LEU A 677 6.20 -16.41 -14.23
N LEU A 678 6.64 -17.33 -13.37
CA LEU A 678 7.40 -17.06 -12.15
C LEU A 678 8.93 -17.22 -12.42
N PRO A 679 9.80 -16.50 -11.68
CA PRO A 679 11.25 -16.68 -11.76
C PRO A 679 11.68 -18.12 -11.41
N GLU A 680 12.77 -18.62 -12.00
CA GLU A 680 13.27 -20.02 -11.83
C GLU A 680 13.56 -20.40 -10.36
N ASP A 681 13.79 -19.41 -9.51
CA ASP A 681 14.12 -19.58 -8.09
C ASP A 681 12.90 -19.89 -7.20
N VAL A 682 11.68 -19.84 -7.76
CA VAL A 682 10.42 -20.07 -7.05
C VAL A 682 10.05 -21.56 -7.09
N ALA A 683 10.15 -22.24 -5.96
CA ALA A 683 9.73 -23.64 -5.83
C ALA A 683 8.20 -23.77 -5.92
N ALA A 684 7.69 -23.97 -7.14
CA ALA A 684 6.26 -23.96 -7.43
C ALA A 684 5.43 -25.12 -6.84
N ASN A 685 6.07 -26.16 -6.32
CA ASN A 685 5.39 -27.35 -5.78
C ASN A 685 5.18 -27.33 -4.26
N ASP A 686 5.67 -26.31 -3.56
CA ASP A 686 5.55 -26.22 -2.09
C ASP A 686 4.69 -25.01 -1.69
N VAL A 687 3.47 -25.32 -1.23
CA VAL A 687 2.49 -24.32 -0.77
C VAL A 687 3.04 -23.48 0.38
N SER A 688 3.84 -24.07 1.28
CA SER A 688 4.42 -23.36 2.42
C SER A 688 5.54 -22.41 1.99
N ALA A 689 6.33 -22.81 0.99
CA ALA A 689 7.35 -21.95 0.39
C ALA A 689 6.71 -20.78 -0.37
N LEU A 690 5.65 -21.03 -1.14
CA LEU A 690 4.90 -20.00 -1.87
C LEU A 690 4.21 -18.99 -0.92
N GLN A 691 3.63 -19.45 0.20
CA GLN A 691 3.07 -18.56 1.23
C GLN A 691 4.13 -17.71 1.92
N SER A 692 5.29 -18.31 2.23
CA SER A 692 6.42 -17.58 2.81
C SER A 692 6.96 -16.54 1.83
N GLN A 693 7.00 -16.86 0.54
CA GLN A 693 7.45 -15.95 -0.50
C GLN A 693 6.42 -14.85 -0.82
N GLN A 694 5.12 -15.15 -0.72
CA GLN A 694 4.05 -14.16 -0.75
C GLN A 694 4.24 -13.13 0.37
N GLN A 695 4.42 -13.57 1.62
CA GLN A 695 4.60 -12.66 2.76
C GLN A 695 5.86 -11.79 2.61
N ARG A 696 6.96 -12.36 2.10
CA ARG A 696 8.19 -11.59 1.81
C ARG A 696 7.94 -10.54 0.72
N ALA A 697 7.32 -10.93 -0.39
CA ALA A 697 7.00 -10.01 -1.48
C ALA A 697 6.01 -8.91 -1.05
N GLU A 698 5.04 -9.20 -0.18
CA GLU A 698 4.13 -8.22 0.41
C GLU A 698 4.86 -7.22 1.32
N MET A 699 5.77 -7.71 2.17
CA MET A 699 6.58 -6.86 3.04
C MET A 699 7.53 -5.97 2.23
N ASP A 700 8.16 -6.51 1.18
CA ASP A 700 9.06 -5.74 0.31
C ASP A 700 8.29 -4.74 -0.56
N LEU A 701 7.07 -5.08 -1.00
CA LEU A 701 6.17 -4.15 -1.69
C LEU A 701 5.74 -2.99 -0.77
N ALA A 702 5.41 -3.29 0.49
CA ALA A 702 5.07 -2.27 1.48
C ALA A 702 6.26 -1.33 1.76
N LYS A 703 7.47 -1.88 1.89
CA LYS A 703 8.70 -1.08 2.01
C LYS A 703 8.96 -0.22 0.77
N ALA A 704 8.81 -0.78 -0.43
CA ALA A 704 9.01 -0.04 -1.67
C ALA A 704 7.98 1.09 -1.84
N LYS A 705 6.72 0.88 -1.45
CA LYS A 705 5.68 1.92 -1.45
C LYS A 705 5.97 3.03 -0.42
N ASN A 706 6.39 2.68 0.78
CA ASN A 706 6.78 3.66 1.79
C ASN A 706 8.03 4.46 1.38
N ASN A 707 9.00 3.81 0.73
CA ASN A 707 10.15 4.48 0.12
C ASN A 707 9.74 5.41 -1.04
N LEU A 708 8.70 5.06 -1.80
CA LEU A 708 8.15 5.93 -2.84
C LEU A 708 7.51 7.19 -2.25
N ASP A 709 6.71 7.03 -1.18
CA ASP A 709 6.03 8.14 -0.51
C ASP A 709 7.04 9.11 0.11
N THR A 710 8.07 8.59 0.80
CA THR A 710 9.16 9.41 1.37
C THR A 710 9.99 10.13 0.29
N VAL A 711 10.28 9.50 -0.85
CA VAL A 711 10.95 10.15 -1.99
C VAL A 711 10.07 11.23 -2.62
N GLN A 712 8.75 11.02 -2.71
CA GLN A 712 7.81 12.02 -3.22
C GLN A 712 7.68 13.23 -2.28
N GLU A 713 7.63 12.98 -0.96
CA GLU A 713 7.67 14.02 0.06
C GLU A 713 8.98 14.81 -0.02
N PHE A 714 10.12 14.14 -0.17
CA PHE A 714 11.42 14.78 -0.36
C PHE A 714 11.46 15.69 -1.60
N LEU A 715 10.97 15.21 -2.75
CA LEU A 715 10.92 16.00 -3.99
C LEU A 715 9.98 17.21 -3.89
N ALA A 716 8.83 17.06 -3.23
CA ALA A 716 7.91 18.16 -2.97
C ALA A 716 8.54 19.20 -2.03
N LEU A 717 9.29 18.74 -1.02
CA LEU A 717 10.00 19.59 -0.08
C LEU A 717 11.14 20.37 -0.77
N GLU A 718 11.92 19.76 -1.67
CA GLU A 718 12.95 20.46 -2.43
C GLU A 718 12.36 21.57 -3.32
N GLN A 719 11.19 21.32 -3.94
CA GLN A 719 10.49 22.36 -4.71
C GLN A 719 10.03 23.52 -3.83
N ASN A 720 9.52 23.23 -2.63
CA ASN A 720 9.10 24.23 -1.66
C ASN A 720 10.27 25.08 -1.14
N ILE A 721 11.42 24.45 -0.83
CA ILE A 721 12.64 25.15 -0.42
C ILE A 721 13.11 26.10 -1.52
N LYS A 722 13.09 25.63 -2.78
CA LYS A 722 13.46 26.45 -3.95
C LYS A 722 12.51 27.64 -4.15
N THR A 723 11.20 27.44 -3.96
CA THR A 723 10.23 28.55 -4.07
C THR A 723 10.39 29.58 -2.95
N VAL A 724 10.63 29.15 -1.71
CA VAL A 724 10.88 30.06 -0.60
C VAL A 724 12.18 30.83 -0.80
N ALA A 725 13.24 30.18 -1.30
CA ALA A 725 14.49 30.86 -1.65
C ALA A 725 14.27 31.95 -2.73
N GLU A 726 13.57 31.62 -3.82
CA GLU A 726 13.22 32.59 -4.88
C GLU A 726 12.34 33.76 -4.38
N LEU A 727 11.47 33.52 -3.40
CA LEU A 727 10.66 34.56 -2.77
C LEU A 727 11.49 35.45 -1.84
N THR A 728 12.48 34.88 -1.15
CA THR A 728 13.40 35.61 -0.26
C THR A 728 14.32 36.52 -1.08
N ASP A 729 14.84 36.03 -2.21
CA ASP A 729 15.65 36.82 -3.15
C ASP A 729 14.84 37.97 -3.79
N LYS A 730 13.56 37.73 -4.10
CA LYS A 730 12.68 38.79 -4.63
C LYS A 730 12.34 39.84 -3.58
N ASN A 731 12.13 39.44 -2.33
CA ASN A 731 11.77 40.37 -1.25
C ASN A 731 12.96 41.26 -0.85
N SER A 732 14.17 40.70 -0.82
CA SER A 732 15.41 41.45 -0.61
C SER A 732 15.72 42.43 -1.75
N ALA A 733 15.43 42.06 -3.00
CA ALA A 733 15.54 42.99 -4.14
C ALA A 733 14.54 44.16 -4.06
N LEU A 734 13.33 43.92 -3.55
CA LEU A 734 12.30 44.95 -3.34
C LEU A 734 12.71 45.92 -2.22
N LEU A 735 13.24 45.38 -1.11
CA LEU A 735 13.78 46.17 0.01
C LEU A 735 14.93 47.09 -0.44
N LEU A 736 15.82 46.61 -1.32
CA LEU A 736 16.90 47.41 -1.89
C LEU A 736 16.39 48.53 -2.79
N GLN A 737 15.27 48.31 -3.49
CA GLN A 737 14.64 49.32 -4.36
C GLN A 737 13.92 50.41 -3.53
N GLU A 738 13.28 50.04 -2.42
CA GLU A 738 12.68 50.96 -1.44
C GLU A 738 13.75 51.79 -0.71
N GLN A 739 14.88 51.19 -0.32
CA GLN A 739 16.01 51.89 0.30
C GLN A 739 16.68 52.91 -0.65
N ASN A 740 16.70 52.64 -1.96
CA ASN A 740 17.22 53.57 -2.97
C ASN A 740 16.29 54.77 -3.20
N LEU A 741 14.97 54.59 -3.07
CA LEU A 741 13.99 55.69 -3.13
C LEU A 741 14.13 56.63 -1.92
N ALA A 742 14.32 56.07 -0.73
CA ALA A 742 14.61 56.82 0.50
C ALA A 742 15.93 57.61 0.41
N ARG A 743 16.93 57.08 -0.31
CA ARG A 743 18.23 57.73 -0.54
C ARG A 743 18.16 58.94 -1.49
N LEU A 744 17.19 58.96 -2.41
CA LEU A 744 16.98 60.06 -3.36
C LEU A 744 16.28 61.29 -2.72
N LEU A 745 15.46 61.06 -1.69
CA LEU A 745 14.74 62.10 -0.94
C LEU A 745 15.57 62.70 0.22
N ALA A 746 16.69 62.08 0.57
CA ALA A 746 17.54 62.45 1.70
C ALA A 746 18.10 63.89 1.68
N PRO A 747 18.53 64.50 0.55
CA PRO A 747 19.20 65.81 0.60
C PRO A 747 18.33 66.95 1.14
N TYR A 748 17.00 66.87 0.98
CA TYR A 748 16.06 67.90 1.46
C TYR A 748 15.62 67.68 2.92
N ALA A 749 15.69 66.45 3.43
CA ALA A 749 15.41 66.14 4.84
C ALA A 749 16.66 66.30 5.73
N VAL A 750 17.86 66.24 5.16
CA VAL A 750 19.16 66.31 5.87
C VAL A 750 19.40 67.68 6.52
N TYR A 751 19.13 68.79 5.83
CA TYR A 751 19.34 70.14 6.40
C TYR A 751 18.45 70.44 7.64
N LEU A 752 17.28 69.80 7.76
CA LEU A 752 16.38 69.95 8.92
C LEU A 752 16.54 68.85 9.98
N SER A 753 17.14 67.71 9.63
CA SER A 753 17.35 66.58 10.54
C SER A 753 18.74 66.56 11.18
N GLU A 754 19.74 67.26 10.65
CA GLU A 754 21.06 67.41 11.28
C GLU A 754 20.95 68.11 12.64
N CYS A 755 20.17 69.20 12.75
CA CYS A 755 19.92 69.87 14.04
C CYS A 755 19.09 69.05 15.05
N ARG A 756 18.32 68.03 14.58
CA ARG A 756 17.46 67.17 15.44
C ARG A 756 18.14 65.85 15.82
N ASN A 757 18.95 65.28 14.94
CA ASN A 757 19.54 63.94 15.11
C ASN A 757 20.78 63.91 16.01
N ASP A 758 21.56 64.97 16.11
CA ASP A 758 22.71 65.00 17.02
C ASP A 758 22.26 64.94 18.49
N TYR A 759 21.12 65.54 18.82
CA TYR A 759 20.51 65.40 20.15
C TYR A 759 19.90 64.01 20.39
N VAL A 760 19.08 63.50 19.45
CA VAL A 760 18.39 62.22 19.62
C VAL A 760 19.36 61.04 19.64
N LYS A 761 20.50 61.11 18.91
CA LYS A 761 21.55 60.09 18.97
C LYS A 761 22.22 60.05 20.34
N ILE A 762 22.57 61.19 20.94
CA ILE A 762 23.23 61.21 22.26
C ILE A 762 22.24 60.74 23.35
N SER A 763 20.97 61.17 23.27
CA SER A 763 19.87 60.77 24.16
C SER A 763 19.51 59.29 24.07
N LYS A 764 19.31 58.73 22.85
CA LYS A 764 18.96 57.31 22.66
C LYS A 764 20.12 56.37 22.98
N THR A 765 21.36 56.77 22.72
CA THR A 765 22.53 55.91 23.02
C THR A 765 22.70 55.72 24.52
N LEU A 766 22.58 56.82 25.30
CA LEU A 766 22.58 56.76 26.76
C LEU A 766 21.37 55.99 27.32
N ALA A 767 20.17 56.22 26.78
CA ALA A 767 18.94 55.55 27.22
C ALA A 767 18.94 54.04 26.91
N ASN A 768 19.47 53.63 25.75
CA ASN A 768 19.57 52.22 25.36
C ASN A 768 20.61 51.49 26.21
N GLN A 769 21.77 52.08 26.50
CA GLN A 769 22.77 51.46 27.38
C GLN A 769 22.24 51.29 28.82
N LEU A 770 21.48 52.25 29.33
CA LEU A 770 20.79 52.15 30.63
C LEU A 770 19.67 51.10 30.62
N HIS A 771 18.98 50.92 29.50
CA HIS A 771 17.97 49.86 29.31
C HIS A 771 18.59 48.46 29.26
N TYR A 772 19.70 48.28 28.53
CA TYR A 772 20.45 47.01 28.46
C TYR A 772 21.02 46.63 29.84
N TYR A 773 21.50 47.61 30.61
CA TYR A 773 21.98 47.37 31.97
C TYR A 773 20.84 46.94 32.92
N ARG A 774 19.69 47.62 32.89
CA ARG A 774 18.51 47.24 33.70
C ARG A 774 17.92 45.89 33.32
N THR A 775 17.90 45.55 32.02
CA THR A 775 17.42 44.25 31.55
C THR A 775 18.38 43.12 31.94
N ALA A 776 19.69 43.35 31.91
CA ALA A 776 20.67 42.40 32.43
C ALA A 776 20.51 42.12 33.94
N ILE A 777 20.24 43.15 34.75
CA ILE A 777 19.93 42.99 36.19
C ILE A 777 18.66 42.14 36.39
N ARG A 778 17.59 42.43 35.63
CA ARG A 778 16.34 41.67 35.70
C ARG A 778 16.52 40.21 35.28
N GLN A 779 17.25 39.96 34.19
CA GLN A 779 17.56 38.60 33.72
C GLN A 779 18.42 37.83 34.73
N GLN A 780 19.32 38.53 35.46
CA GLN A 780 20.08 37.92 36.54
C GLN A 780 19.18 37.47 37.70
N GLN A 781 18.15 38.25 38.05
CA GLN A 781 17.16 37.88 39.07
C GLN A 781 16.29 36.70 38.62
N GLU A 782 15.71 36.75 37.42
CA GLU A 782 14.86 35.69 36.88
C GLU A 782 15.62 34.35 36.78
N LYS A 783 16.89 34.36 36.35
CA LYS A 783 17.71 33.14 36.28
C LYS A 783 18.17 32.64 37.65
N LYS A 784 18.33 33.52 38.65
CA LYS A 784 18.58 33.11 40.05
C LYS A 784 17.35 32.42 40.65
N GLU A 785 16.14 32.89 40.35
CA GLU A 785 14.89 32.25 40.78
C GLU A 785 14.65 30.90 40.07
N GLU A 786 14.99 30.81 38.78
CA GLU A 786 14.92 29.53 38.05
C GLU A 786 15.94 28.52 38.59
N LYS A 787 17.13 28.97 38.98
CA LYS A 787 18.14 28.13 39.64
C LYS A 787 17.62 27.59 40.98
N THR A 788 17.08 28.43 41.85
CA THR A 788 16.56 27.97 43.15
C THR A 788 15.37 27.00 43.00
N ALA A 789 14.54 27.17 41.97
CA ALA A 789 13.45 26.24 41.67
C ALA A 789 13.93 24.89 41.13
N VAL A 790 15.06 24.83 40.41
CA VAL A 790 15.66 23.56 39.96
C VAL A 790 16.44 22.89 41.09
N ASP A 791 17.17 23.66 41.90
CA ASP A 791 17.89 23.16 43.08
C ASP A 791 16.94 22.47 44.08
N THR A 792 15.79 23.09 44.37
CA THR A 792 14.76 22.49 45.25
C THR A 792 14.15 21.21 44.68
N LYS A 793 13.99 21.11 43.35
CA LYS A 793 13.53 19.87 42.70
C LYS A 793 14.57 18.75 42.78
N ILE A 794 15.85 19.09 42.58
CA ILE A 794 16.95 18.14 42.72
C ILE A 794 17.04 17.65 44.18
N GLU A 795 16.87 18.52 45.16
CA GLU A 795 16.86 18.15 46.58
C GLU A 795 15.73 17.16 46.91
N ASN A 796 14.52 17.40 46.39
CA ASN A 796 13.37 16.50 46.59
C ASN A 796 13.58 15.12 45.92
N ILE A 797 14.13 15.10 44.71
CA ILE A 797 14.47 13.85 44.00
C ILE A 797 15.57 13.09 44.74
N THR A 798 16.54 13.81 45.31
CA THR A 798 17.62 13.21 46.11
C THR A 798 17.06 12.55 47.37
N LYS A 799 16.15 13.22 48.09
CA LYS A 799 15.42 12.62 49.23
C LYS A 799 14.63 11.38 48.82
N ARG A 800 13.97 11.39 47.65
CA ARG A 800 13.24 10.22 47.14
C ARG A 800 14.17 9.04 46.84
N LEU A 801 15.36 9.29 46.29
CA LEU A 801 16.36 8.24 46.07
C LEU A 801 16.89 7.66 47.39
N GLU A 802 17.05 8.47 48.43
CA GLU A 802 17.42 8.01 49.79
C GLU A 802 16.32 7.13 50.41
N GLU A 803 15.04 7.51 50.26
CA GLU A 803 13.89 6.71 50.71
C GLU A 803 13.82 5.36 49.99
N LEU A 804 13.98 5.33 48.66
CA LEU A 804 13.98 4.10 47.87
C LEU A 804 15.17 3.20 48.23
N ALA A 805 16.35 3.78 48.48
CA ALA A 805 17.52 3.04 48.94
C ALA A 805 17.31 2.41 50.32
N LEU A 806 16.67 3.13 51.25
CA LEU A 806 16.33 2.62 52.57
C LEU A 806 15.28 1.50 52.49
N ALA A 807 14.24 1.67 51.69
CA ALA A 807 13.19 0.67 51.46
C ALA A 807 13.77 -0.61 50.83
N LYS A 808 14.62 -0.48 49.81
CA LYS A 808 15.35 -1.61 49.22
C LYS A 808 16.23 -2.31 50.25
N GLY A 809 16.97 -1.55 51.06
CA GLY A 809 17.82 -2.10 52.11
C GLY A 809 17.06 -2.94 53.13
N ASN A 810 15.86 -2.52 53.52
CA ASN A 810 14.99 -3.27 54.44
C ASN A 810 14.46 -4.56 53.82
N LEU A 811 13.96 -4.51 52.58
CA LEU A 811 13.49 -5.69 51.86
C LEU A 811 14.61 -6.68 51.56
N THR A 812 15.83 -6.20 51.30
CA THR A 812 17.00 -7.08 51.07
C THR A 812 17.40 -7.81 52.35
N LYS A 813 17.33 -7.15 53.52
CA LYS A 813 17.54 -7.81 54.82
C LYS A 813 16.44 -8.84 55.09
N GLU A 814 15.19 -8.52 54.80
CA GLU A 814 14.06 -9.43 54.96
C GLU A 814 14.18 -10.64 54.02
N GLN A 815 14.55 -10.42 52.76
CA GLN A 815 14.87 -11.47 51.79
C GLN A 815 15.96 -12.40 52.33
N GLN A 816 17.05 -11.83 52.87
CA GLN A 816 18.15 -12.61 53.40
C GLN A 816 17.69 -13.49 54.56
N VAL A 817 16.90 -12.96 55.51
CA VAL A 817 16.33 -13.72 56.64
C VAL A 817 15.42 -14.86 56.16
N GLN A 818 14.57 -14.61 55.18
CA GLN A 818 13.68 -15.65 54.62
C GLN A 818 14.48 -16.70 53.83
N GLN A 819 15.57 -16.29 53.17
CA GLN A 819 16.45 -17.17 52.42
C GLN A 819 17.21 -18.12 53.35
N THR A 820 17.74 -17.63 54.48
CA THR A 820 18.41 -18.48 55.47
C THR A 820 17.45 -19.51 56.08
N LYS A 821 16.23 -19.09 56.45
CA LYS A 821 15.20 -20.00 56.96
C LYS A 821 14.79 -21.04 55.94
N PHE A 822 14.65 -20.64 54.66
CA PHE A 822 14.36 -21.57 53.59
C PHE A 822 15.49 -22.61 53.42
N THR A 823 16.76 -22.19 53.44
CA THR A 823 17.89 -23.12 53.36
C THR A 823 17.97 -24.06 54.56
N GLU A 824 17.74 -23.58 55.78
CA GLU A 824 17.73 -24.41 56.99
C GLU A 824 16.61 -25.46 56.95
N LEU A 825 15.39 -25.06 56.60
CA LEU A 825 14.25 -25.97 56.45
C LEU A 825 14.46 -26.97 55.29
N HIS A 826 15.13 -26.54 54.22
CA HIS A 826 15.42 -27.38 53.06
C HIS A 826 16.47 -28.44 53.40
N GLU A 827 17.52 -28.06 54.13
CA GLU A 827 18.52 -29.01 54.65
C GLU A 827 17.88 -30.00 55.62
N GLN A 828 16.98 -29.56 56.51
CA GLN A 828 16.23 -30.45 57.42
C GLN A 828 15.34 -31.43 56.64
N ARG A 829 14.63 -30.95 55.62
CA ARG A 829 13.78 -31.78 54.75
C ARG A 829 14.59 -32.82 53.99
N VAL A 830 15.71 -32.41 53.38
CA VAL A 830 16.62 -33.31 52.65
C VAL A 830 17.29 -34.30 53.61
N GLY A 831 17.63 -33.90 54.83
CA GLY A 831 18.17 -34.78 55.87
C GLY A 831 17.19 -35.86 56.33
N LEU A 832 15.89 -35.57 56.37
CA LEU A 832 14.86 -36.51 56.83
C LEU A 832 14.42 -37.53 55.77
N PHE A 833 14.31 -37.12 54.49
CA PHE A 833 13.73 -37.99 53.46
C PHE A 833 14.40 -37.90 52.07
N GLY A 834 15.56 -37.24 51.99
CA GLY A 834 16.27 -37.00 50.73
C GLY A 834 15.46 -36.14 49.76
N GLU A 835 15.71 -36.31 48.46
CA GLU A 835 14.95 -35.63 47.40
C GLU A 835 13.69 -36.40 46.93
N LYS A 836 13.32 -37.48 47.63
CA LYS A 836 12.24 -38.38 47.18
C LYS A 836 10.86 -37.75 47.41
N ASP A 837 9.94 -38.05 46.49
CA ASP A 837 8.54 -37.63 46.60
C ASP A 837 7.79 -38.48 47.64
N VAL A 838 7.24 -37.81 48.66
CA VAL A 838 6.46 -38.42 49.75
C VAL A 838 5.23 -39.16 49.22
N ALA A 839 4.54 -38.62 48.22
CA ALA A 839 3.35 -39.23 47.66
C ALA A 839 3.67 -40.51 46.87
N ALA A 840 4.80 -40.51 46.15
CA ALA A 840 5.28 -41.69 45.44
C ALA A 840 5.72 -42.80 46.41
N ALA A 841 6.45 -42.45 47.48
CA ALA A 841 6.91 -43.39 48.49
C ALA A 841 5.76 -43.98 49.33
N GLN A 842 4.76 -43.17 49.71
CA GLN A 842 3.56 -43.65 50.39
C GLN A 842 2.76 -44.62 49.52
N ARG A 843 2.60 -44.33 48.23
CA ARG A 843 1.89 -45.23 47.30
C ARG A 843 2.60 -46.56 47.13
N ASP A 844 3.92 -46.55 46.92
CA ASP A 844 4.72 -47.78 46.79
C ASP A 844 4.67 -48.63 48.07
N LEU A 845 4.81 -48.02 49.25
CA LEU A 845 4.72 -48.74 50.53
C LEU A 845 3.31 -49.31 50.77
N THR A 846 2.26 -48.53 50.50
CA THR A 846 0.86 -48.99 50.61
C THR A 846 0.55 -50.11 49.61
N GLN A 847 1.11 -50.05 48.42
CA GLN A 847 0.92 -51.08 47.39
C GLN A 847 1.64 -52.38 47.75
N ARG A 848 2.87 -52.30 48.29
CA ARG A 848 3.61 -53.47 48.80
C ARG A 848 2.93 -54.10 50.02
N GLN A 849 2.40 -53.27 50.93
CA GLN A 849 1.64 -53.72 52.10
C GLN A 849 0.36 -54.45 51.65
N ARG A 850 -0.46 -53.84 50.79
CA ARG A 850 -1.68 -54.48 50.25
C ARG A 850 -1.37 -55.76 49.48
N ALA A 851 -0.29 -55.79 48.71
CA ALA A 851 0.13 -57.00 48.00
C ALA A 851 0.52 -58.12 48.95
N ALA A 852 1.27 -57.82 50.02
CA ALA A 852 1.66 -58.79 51.04
C ALA A 852 0.47 -59.24 51.92
N GLU A 853 -0.43 -58.34 52.29
CA GLU A 853 -1.67 -58.63 53.02
C GLU A 853 -2.60 -59.52 52.18
N ASN A 854 -2.79 -59.20 50.90
CA ASN A 854 -3.57 -60.02 49.97
C ASN A 854 -2.93 -61.40 49.78
N GLN A 855 -1.60 -61.48 49.66
CA GLN A 855 -0.88 -62.76 49.54
C GLN A 855 -1.01 -63.59 50.83
N ALA A 856 -0.87 -62.99 52.00
CA ALA A 856 -1.06 -63.64 53.29
C ALA A 856 -2.51 -64.08 53.50
N ALA A 857 -3.50 -63.27 53.13
CA ALA A 857 -4.93 -63.60 53.19
C ALA A 857 -5.31 -64.72 52.21
N THR A 858 -4.72 -64.72 51.00
CA THR A 858 -4.93 -65.79 50.00
C THR A 858 -4.36 -67.11 50.52
N LEU A 859 -3.14 -67.10 51.05
CA LEU A 859 -2.49 -68.28 51.64
C LEU A 859 -3.17 -68.71 52.95
N ALA A 860 -3.70 -67.78 53.75
CA ALA A 860 -4.52 -68.09 54.93
C ALA A 860 -5.82 -68.78 54.53
N THR A 861 -6.46 -68.29 53.46
CA THR A 861 -7.68 -68.89 52.92
C THR A 861 -7.38 -70.26 52.32
N GLN A 862 -6.24 -70.44 51.65
CA GLN A 862 -5.80 -71.75 51.15
C GLN A 862 -5.46 -72.72 52.29
N LEU A 863 -4.74 -72.28 53.31
CA LEU A 863 -4.44 -73.08 54.49
C LEU A 863 -5.72 -73.45 55.24
N ALA A 864 -6.60 -72.50 55.50
CA ALA A 864 -7.89 -72.76 56.12
C ALA A 864 -8.74 -73.71 55.27
N ARG A 865 -8.72 -73.57 53.94
CA ARG A 865 -9.37 -74.53 53.03
C ARG A 865 -8.77 -75.93 53.17
N SER A 866 -7.45 -76.07 53.17
CA SER A 866 -6.79 -77.37 53.34
C SER A 866 -7.02 -77.96 54.72
N GLU A 867 -6.95 -77.18 55.81
CA GLU A 867 -7.26 -77.62 57.18
C GLU A 867 -8.74 -77.98 57.35
N THR A 868 -9.66 -77.22 56.74
CA THR A 868 -11.07 -77.63 56.68
C THR A 868 -11.25 -78.86 55.83
N ALA A 869 -10.47 -79.06 54.76
CA ALA A 869 -10.52 -80.27 53.94
C ALA A 869 -9.98 -81.49 54.70
N GLU A 870 -8.88 -81.39 55.46
CA GLU A 870 -8.42 -82.47 56.35
C GLU A 870 -9.42 -82.72 57.47
N ALA A 871 -9.89 -81.68 58.17
CA ALA A 871 -10.88 -81.84 59.22
C ALA A 871 -12.18 -82.44 58.69
N ASN A 872 -12.59 -82.08 57.47
CA ASN A 872 -13.72 -82.67 56.79
C ASN A 872 -13.43 -84.12 56.41
N GLU A 873 -12.29 -84.44 55.80
CA GLU A 873 -11.92 -85.80 55.39
C GLU A 873 -11.77 -86.74 56.61
N ASN A 874 -11.19 -86.26 57.71
CA ASN A 874 -11.00 -87.01 58.95
C ASN A 874 -12.34 -87.23 59.67
N ARG A 875 -13.20 -86.21 59.67
CA ARG A 875 -14.58 -86.31 60.16
C ARG A 875 -15.44 -87.17 59.23
N GLN A 876 -15.16 -87.18 57.94
CA GLN A 876 -15.82 -87.99 56.93
C GLN A 876 -15.38 -89.45 57.10
N LEU A 877 -14.13 -89.74 57.46
CA LEU A 877 -13.66 -91.10 57.79
C LEU A 877 -14.29 -91.66 59.08
N LEU A 878 -14.34 -90.86 60.14
CA LEU A 878 -15.04 -91.22 61.39
C LEU A 878 -16.55 -91.38 61.14
N LYS A 879 -17.15 -90.48 60.37
CA LYS A 879 -18.55 -90.59 59.97
C LYS A 879 -18.79 -91.77 59.04
N LEU A 880 -17.95 -92.09 58.07
CA LEU A 880 -18.10 -93.25 57.18
C LEU A 880 -18.07 -94.55 57.99
N GLY A 881 -17.18 -94.67 58.97
CA GLY A 881 -17.14 -95.84 59.86
C GLY A 881 -18.41 -95.99 60.71
N GLU A 882 -18.91 -94.90 61.29
CA GLU A 882 -20.18 -94.89 62.05
C GLU A 882 -21.42 -95.01 61.13
N GLU A 883 -21.35 -94.45 59.92
CA GLU A 883 -22.42 -94.43 58.92
C GLU A 883 -22.54 -95.79 58.24
N ILE A 884 -21.48 -96.53 57.95
CA ILE A 884 -21.62 -97.91 57.44
C ILE A 884 -22.40 -98.78 58.42
N GLU A 885 -22.09 -98.69 59.72
CA GLU A 885 -22.77 -99.45 60.77
C GLU A 885 -24.21 -98.97 61.03
N LYS A 886 -24.45 -97.66 60.90
CA LYS A 886 -25.76 -97.03 61.10
C LYS A 886 -26.68 -97.16 59.87
N ARG A 887 -26.15 -97.02 58.66
CA ARG A 887 -26.84 -97.09 57.36
C ARG A 887 -27.37 -98.49 57.07
N SER A 888 -26.69 -99.54 57.53
CA SER A 888 -27.19 -100.92 57.45
C SER A 888 -28.48 -101.10 58.27
N LYS A 889 -28.54 -100.51 59.47
CA LYS A 889 -29.72 -100.56 60.35
C LYS A 889 -30.81 -99.56 59.93
N GLU A 890 -30.42 -98.40 59.39
CA GLU A 890 -31.33 -97.37 58.88
C GLU A 890 -32.01 -97.77 57.56
N SER A 891 -31.34 -98.51 56.66
CA SER A 891 -31.95 -98.96 55.40
C SER A 891 -33.18 -99.85 55.64
N GLU A 892 -33.13 -100.71 56.65
CA GLU A 892 -34.24 -101.61 57.01
C GLU A 892 -35.40 -100.87 57.69
N ALA A 893 -35.10 -99.82 58.47
CA ALA A 893 -36.10 -99.00 59.15
C ALA A 893 -36.78 -97.97 58.23
N LEU A 894 -36.03 -97.39 57.28
CA LEU A 894 -36.53 -96.34 56.38
C LEU A 894 -37.49 -96.89 55.31
N GLU A 895 -37.30 -98.15 54.87
CA GLU A 895 -38.18 -98.85 53.91
C GLU A 895 -39.61 -99.00 54.47
N ALA A 896 -39.73 -99.24 55.78
CA ALA A 896 -41.01 -99.37 56.49
C ALA A 896 -41.72 -98.02 56.76
N THR A 897 -41.00 -96.89 56.66
CA THR A 897 -41.50 -95.55 57.04
C THR A 897 -41.95 -94.71 55.82
N LEU A 898 -41.30 -94.91 54.66
CA LEU A 898 -41.57 -94.18 53.41
C LEU A 898 -42.89 -94.58 52.72
N GLN A 899 -43.35 -95.81 52.94
CA GLN A 899 -44.50 -96.40 52.25
C GLN A 899 -45.83 -95.63 52.44
N PRO A 900 -46.19 -95.14 53.64
CA PRO A 900 -47.39 -94.30 53.83
C PRO A 900 -47.23 -92.83 53.39
N GLN A 901 -46.01 -92.30 53.29
CA GLN A 901 -45.77 -90.87 52.94
C GLN A 901 -45.81 -90.63 51.42
N LEU A 902 -45.40 -91.62 50.63
CA LEU A 902 -45.51 -91.60 49.16
C LEU A 902 -46.99 -91.58 48.71
N ALA A 903 -47.88 -92.23 49.45
CA ALA A 903 -49.31 -92.23 49.19
C ALA A 903 -49.98 -90.85 49.39
N ALA A 904 -49.47 -90.01 50.30
CA ALA A 904 -49.98 -88.64 50.53
C ALA A 904 -49.59 -87.66 49.41
N ALA A 905 -48.56 -87.97 48.63
CA ALA A 905 -48.15 -87.25 47.43
C ALA A 905 -48.74 -87.86 46.13
N ASN A 906 -49.73 -88.76 46.24
CA ASN A 906 -50.35 -89.52 45.16
C ASN A 906 -49.36 -90.37 44.32
N MET A 907 -48.35 -90.99 44.95
CA MET A 907 -47.36 -91.86 44.28
C MET A 907 -47.41 -93.30 44.82
N VAL A 908 -47.31 -94.33 43.96
CA VAL A 908 -47.61 -95.73 44.33
C VAL A 908 -46.34 -96.56 44.61
N SER A 909 -45.16 -96.13 44.16
CA SER A 909 -43.88 -96.80 44.47
C SER A 909 -42.70 -95.84 44.66
N VAL A 910 -41.65 -96.30 45.36
CA VAL A 910 -40.36 -95.57 45.54
C VAL A 910 -39.69 -95.28 44.19
N LYS A 911 -39.94 -96.11 43.16
CA LYS A 911 -39.39 -95.95 41.82
C LYS A 911 -40.17 -94.92 40.98
N GLU A 912 -41.49 -94.86 41.08
CA GLU A 912 -42.32 -93.81 40.45
C GLU A 912 -42.02 -92.40 41.00
N ALA A 913 -41.74 -92.29 42.29
CA ALA A 913 -41.37 -91.02 42.91
C ALA A 913 -39.94 -90.55 42.54
N ALA A 914 -39.07 -91.48 42.12
CA ALA A 914 -37.74 -91.17 41.58
C ALA A 914 -37.80 -90.65 40.14
N ASP A 915 -38.72 -91.16 39.31
CA ASP A 915 -38.89 -90.74 37.90
C ASP A 915 -39.48 -89.32 37.75
N ALA A 916 -40.17 -88.79 38.78
CA ALA A 916 -40.68 -87.43 38.83
C ALA A 916 -39.63 -86.35 39.24
N LEU A 917 -38.41 -86.77 39.62
CA LEU A 917 -37.33 -85.88 40.04
C LEU A 917 -36.40 -85.50 38.86
N LEU A 918 -36.34 -84.21 38.54
CA LEU A 918 -35.49 -83.68 37.46
C LEU A 918 -33.98 -84.00 37.64
N PRO A 919 -33.25 -84.38 36.56
CA PRO A 919 -31.81 -84.60 36.57
C PRO A 919 -31.02 -83.34 36.94
N ALA A 920 -29.86 -83.49 37.61
CA ALA A 920 -29.04 -82.36 38.07
C ALA A 920 -28.58 -81.42 36.94
N ALA A 921 -28.34 -81.95 35.73
CA ALA A 921 -27.99 -81.15 34.56
C ALA A 921 -29.17 -80.33 34.01
N GLU A 922 -30.39 -80.87 34.08
CA GLU A 922 -31.61 -80.19 33.63
C GLU A 922 -32.06 -79.14 34.66
N ALA A 923 -31.95 -79.46 35.96
CA ALA A 923 -32.14 -78.51 37.05
C ALA A 923 -31.12 -77.36 37.01
N ARG A 924 -29.83 -77.65 36.80
CA ARG A 924 -28.78 -76.64 36.62
C ARG A 924 -28.99 -75.80 35.37
N ARG A 925 -29.40 -76.38 34.24
CA ARG A 925 -29.70 -75.63 33.02
C ARG A 925 -30.86 -74.65 33.23
N ILE A 926 -31.92 -75.08 33.92
CA ILE A 926 -33.05 -74.22 34.28
C ILE A 926 -32.59 -73.11 35.27
N GLU A 927 -31.69 -73.42 36.21
CA GLU A 927 -31.13 -72.47 37.18
C GLU A 927 -30.15 -71.46 36.54
N GLU A 928 -29.27 -71.89 35.63
CA GLU A 928 -28.37 -71.04 34.83
C GLU A 928 -29.15 -70.13 33.88
N MET A 929 -30.24 -70.63 33.29
CA MET A 929 -31.13 -69.83 32.46
C MET A 929 -31.85 -68.75 33.26
N LEU A 930 -32.37 -69.09 34.45
CA LEU A 930 -33.02 -68.13 35.35
C LEU A 930 -32.03 -67.08 35.90
N THR A 931 -30.81 -67.47 36.27
CA THR A 931 -29.77 -66.54 36.75
C THR A 931 -29.20 -65.64 35.65
N ALA A 932 -29.06 -66.13 34.42
CA ALA A 932 -28.70 -65.29 33.27
C ALA A 932 -29.77 -64.24 32.97
N HIS A 933 -31.04 -64.62 33.13
CA HIS A 933 -32.20 -63.73 32.98
C HIS A 933 -32.23 -62.66 34.08
N ASP A 934 -32.00 -63.03 35.35
CA ASP A 934 -31.90 -62.09 36.47
C ASP A 934 -30.75 -61.07 36.28
N LYS A 935 -29.62 -61.53 35.71
CA LYS A 935 -28.48 -60.66 35.39
C LYS A 935 -28.80 -59.68 34.25
N ALA A 936 -29.49 -60.14 33.20
CA ALA A 936 -29.92 -59.30 32.09
C ALA A 936 -30.95 -58.24 32.54
N THR A 937 -31.88 -58.64 33.41
CA THR A 937 -32.86 -57.74 34.02
C THR A 937 -32.17 -56.69 34.90
N SER A 938 -31.22 -57.09 35.75
CA SER A 938 -30.46 -56.17 36.61
C SER A 938 -29.63 -55.15 35.82
N GLN A 939 -29.07 -55.56 34.66
CA GLN A 939 -28.33 -54.67 33.77
C GLN A 939 -29.26 -53.65 33.07
N ALA A 940 -30.41 -54.11 32.56
CA ALA A 940 -31.39 -53.22 31.95
C ALA A 940 -31.99 -52.23 32.97
N GLU A 941 -32.22 -52.66 34.21
CA GLU A 941 -32.68 -51.77 35.29
C GLU A 941 -31.64 -50.73 35.72
N PHE A 942 -30.36 -51.08 35.69
CA PHE A 942 -29.26 -50.15 35.92
C PHE A 942 -29.17 -49.09 34.80
N GLN A 943 -29.31 -49.51 33.55
CA GLN A 943 -29.37 -48.59 32.40
C GLN A 943 -30.59 -47.67 32.48
N ARG A 944 -31.77 -48.19 32.85
CA ARG A 944 -32.97 -47.39 33.10
C ARG A 944 -32.72 -46.32 34.15
N LYS A 945 -32.14 -46.68 35.31
CA LYS A 945 -31.82 -45.72 36.40
C LYS A 945 -30.85 -44.64 35.96
N THR A 946 -29.85 -45.00 35.16
CA THR A 946 -28.83 -44.07 34.66
C THR A 946 -29.45 -43.07 33.68
N LEU A 947 -30.19 -43.57 32.66
CA LEU A 947 -30.88 -42.72 31.69
C LEU A 947 -31.95 -41.84 32.33
N GLN A 948 -32.65 -42.33 33.37
CA GLN A 948 -33.60 -41.54 34.14
C GLN A 948 -32.89 -40.37 34.86
N GLY A 949 -31.74 -40.62 35.48
CA GLY A 949 -30.93 -39.57 36.11
C GLY A 949 -30.44 -38.50 35.13
N GLU A 950 -29.98 -38.92 33.94
CA GLU A 950 -29.57 -38.00 32.87
C GLU A 950 -30.73 -37.14 32.35
N ILE A 951 -31.93 -37.73 32.20
CA ILE A 951 -33.15 -36.99 31.81
C ILE A 951 -33.54 -35.98 32.89
N ASP A 952 -33.52 -36.37 34.17
CA ASP A 952 -33.88 -35.50 35.29
C ASP A 952 -32.94 -34.29 35.40
N GLU A 953 -31.63 -34.47 35.14
CA GLU A 953 -30.67 -33.37 35.08
C GLU A 953 -30.89 -32.44 33.89
N LEU A 954 -31.15 -33.00 32.70
CA LEU A 954 -31.44 -32.21 31.50
C LEU A 954 -32.77 -31.45 31.61
N GLN A 955 -33.78 -32.02 32.30
CA GLN A 955 -35.08 -31.37 32.52
C GLN A 955 -35.03 -30.22 33.53
N LYS A 956 -34.14 -30.26 34.54
CA LYS A 956 -33.99 -29.16 35.51
C LYS A 956 -33.63 -27.82 34.85
N ASN A 957 -32.96 -27.88 33.71
CA ASN A 957 -32.48 -26.72 32.97
C ASN A 957 -33.23 -26.49 31.64
N ASP A 958 -34.37 -27.19 31.43
CA ASP A 958 -35.26 -27.01 30.28
C ASP A 958 -36.41 -26.06 30.64
N ASP A 959 -36.79 -25.21 29.69
CA ASP A 959 -37.97 -24.37 29.82
C ASP A 959 -39.17 -25.10 29.22
N ALA A 960 -40.08 -25.56 30.09
CA ALA A 960 -41.23 -26.38 29.71
C ALA A 960 -42.25 -25.60 28.85
N ALA A 961 -42.23 -24.27 28.88
CA ALA A 961 -43.16 -23.43 28.12
C ALA A 961 -42.81 -23.33 26.61
N LEU A 962 -41.58 -23.67 26.23
CA LEU A 962 -41.09 -23.53 24.85
C LEU A 962 -41.05 -24.89 24.15
N THR A 963 -41.73 -25.03 23.01
CA THR A 963 -41.61 -26.24 22.17
C THR A 963 -40.41 -26.12 21.23
N ALA A 964 -39.93 -27.25 20.71
CA ALA A 964 -38.83 -27.25 19.73
C ALA A 964 -39.20 -26.46 18.45
N GLU A 965 -40.45 -26.53 18.01
CA GLU A 965 -40.98 -25.79 16.86
C GLU A 965 -40.99 -24.28 17.12
N MET A 966 -41.47 -23.85 18.30
CA MET A 966 -41.46 -22.43 18.69
C MET A 966 -40.04 -21.87 18.82
N LEU A 967 -39.08 -22.69 19.28
CA LEU A 967 -37.68 -22.28 19.34
C LEU A 967 -37.07 -22.16 17.93
N VAL A 968 -37.43 -23.04 17.01
CA VAL A 968 -37.00 -22.94 15.60
C VAL A 968 -37.56 -21.68 14.95
N GLU A 969 -38.84 -21.35 15.13
CA GLU A 969 -39.43 -20.10 14.62
C GLU A 969 -38.81 -18.84 15.23
N LYS A 970 -38.57 -18.84 16.55
CA LYS A 970 -37.88 -17.70 17.20
C LYS A 970 -36.45 -17.54 16.69
N LYS A 971 -35.77 -18.65 16.40
CA LYS A 971 -34.42 -18.63 15.83
C LYS A 971 -34.44 -18.06 14.41
N THR A 972 -35.34 -18.52 13.56
CA THR A 972 -35.44 -18.02 12.18
C THR A 972 -35.73 -16.52 12.17
N ALA A 973 -36.62 -16.04 13.02
CA ALA A 973 -36.89 -14.60 13.16
C ALA A 973 -35.66 -13.81 13.64
N ALA A 974 -34.89 -14.35 14.58
CA ALA A 974 -33.65 -13.72 15.06
C ALA A 974 -32.54 -13.71 14.00
N ASP A 975 -32.40 -14.78 13.22
CA ASP A 975 -31.43 -14.89 12.12
C ASP A 975 -31.80 -13.96 10.95
N GLU A 976 -33.08 -13.84 10.60
CA GLU A 976 -33.56 -12.87 9.59
C GLU A 976 -33.31 -11.42 10.01
N ALA A 977 -33.58 -11.07 11.27
CA ALA A 977 -33.29 -9.75 11.81
C ALA A 977 -31.77 -9.45 11.82
N LEU A 978 -30.95 -10.46 12.13
CA LEU A 978 -29.50 -10.37 12.07
C LEU A 978 -29.01 -10.09 10.64
N ASP A 979 -29.53 -10.81 9.65
CA ASP A 979 -29.16 -10.63 8.25
C ASP A 979 -29.54 -9.25 7.71
N GLN A 980 -30.75 -8.78 8.03
CA GLN A 980 -31.19 -7.42 7.66
C GLN A 980 -30.29 -6.33 8.28
N ASN A 981 -29.92 -6.49 9.56
CA ASN A 981 -29.04 -5.55 10.24
C ASN A 981 -27.61 -5.59 9.68
N ASN A 982 -27.11 -6.76 9.30
CA ASN A 982 -25.80 -6.91 8.65
C ASN A 982 -25.77 -6.25 7.26
N GLN A 983 -26.83 -6.42 6.46
CA GLN A 983 -26.96 -5.77 5.15
C GLN A 983 -26.95 -4.24 5.29
N ARG A 984 -27.80 -3.69 6.18
CA ARG A 984 -27.85 -2.25 6.46
C ARG A 984 -26.52 -1.70 6.98
N THR A 985 -25.84 -2.46 7.84
CA THR A 985 -24.49 -2.13 8.33
C THR A 985 -23.49 -2.07 7.18
N GLY A 986 -23.55 -3.00 6.23
CA GLY A 986 -22.72 -3.01 5.03
C GLY A 986 -22.96 -1.76 4.16
N ASP A 987 -24.21 -1.39 3.94
CA ASP A 987 -24.57 -0.21 3.15
C ASP A 987 -24.09 1.10 3.78
N LEU A 988 -24.29 1.29 5.08
CA LEU A 988 -23.83 2.50 5.76
C LEU A 988 -22.29 2.58 5.80
N ARG A 989 -21.58 1.46 5.97
CA ARG A 989 -20.11 1.43 5.87
C ARG A 989 -19.63 1.84 4.48
N ARG A 990 -20.27 1.33 3.43
CA ARG A 990 -19.92 1.68 2.05
C ARG A 990 -20.10 3.18 1.79
N ARG A 991 -21.19 3.79 2.26
CA ARG A 991 -21.42 5.25 2.16
C ARG A 991 -20.35 6.07 2.88
N LEU A 992 -19.97 5.67 4.10
CA LEU A 992 -18.88 6.34 4.84
C LEU A 992 -17.53 6.17 4.15
N GLN A 993 -17.25 5.00 3.58
CA GLN A 993 -16.02 4.75 2.82
C GLN A 993 -15.96 5.60 1.54
N GLU A 994 -17.05 5.66 0.77
CA GLU A 994 -17.16 6.51 -0.42
C GLU A 994 -16.97 7.98 -0.07
N HIS A 995 -17.52 8.44 1.06
CA HIS A 995 -17.30 9.78 1.59
C HIS A 995 -15.82 10.06 1.91
N ASP A 996 -15.13 9.13 2.58
CA ASP A 996 -13.72 9.29 2.93
C ASP A 996 -12.82 9.33 1.68
N GLU A 997 -13.12 8.50 0.69
CA GLU A 997 -12.43 8.51 -0.62
C GLU A 997 -12.67 9.84 -1.36
N ASN A 998 -13.91 10.33 -1.37
CA ASN A 998 -14.26 11.62 -1.96
C ASN A 998 -13.57 12.78 -1.23
N THR A 999 -13.46 12.72 0.11
CA THR A 999 -12.74 13.72 0.92
C THR A 999 -11.27 13.80 0.53
N LYS A 1000 -10.61 12.63 0.37
CA LYS A 1000 -9.21 12.57 -0.10
C LYS A 1000 -9.06 13.15 -1.50
N ARG A 1001 -9.93 12.76 -2.45
CA ARG A 1001 -9.92 13.30 -3.83
C ARG A 1001 -10.15 14.82 -3.85
N HIS A 1002 -11.13 15.30 -3.09
CA HIS A 1002 -11.43 16.72 -2.95
C HIS A 1002 -10.21 17.50 -2.43
N SER A 1003 -9.56 17.00 -1.38
CA SER A 1003 -8.36 17.64 -0.82
C SER A 1003 -7.20 17.72 -1.83
N LYS A 1004 -6.99 16.67 -2.62
CA LYS A 1004 -5.93 16.60 -3.64
C LYS A 1004 -6.17 17.60 -4.77
N ILE A 1005 -7.40 17.67 -5.29
CA ILE A 1005 -7.74 18.62 -6.36
C ILE A 1005 -7.69 20.05 -5.82
N LEU A 1006 -8.06 20.29 -4.56
CA LEU A 1006 -7.97 21.61 -3.93
C LEU A 1006 -6.50 22.07 -3.77
N GLN A 1007 -5.58 21.16 -3.45
CA GLN A 1007 -4.14 21.46 -3.45
C GLN A 1007 -3.63 21.78 -4.87
N GLN A 1008 -4.01 20.98 -5.87
CA GLN A 1008 -3.67 21.24 -7.27
C GLN A 1008 -4.21 22.59 -7.74
N LEU A 1009 -5.45 22.93 -7.39
CA LEU A 1009 -6.06 24.23 -7.71
C LEU A 1009 -5.27 25.38 -7.07
N LYS A 1010 -4.89 25.27 -5.79
CA LYS A 1010 -4.08 26.30 -5.11
C LYS A 1010 -2.72 26.49 -5.79
N ALA A 1011 -2.04 25.42 -6.17
CA ALA A 1011 -0.77 25.49 -6.89
C ALA A 1011 -0.95 26.13 -8.28
N GLN A 1012 -1.97 25.71 -9.00
CA GLN A 1012 -2.29 26.21 -10.33
C GLN A 1012 -2.71 27.70 -10.30
N GLN A 1013 -3.41 28.13 -9.25
CA GLN A 1013 -3.77 29.54 -9.03
C GLN A 1013 -2.54 30.42 -8.80
N LYS A 1014 -1.50 29.93 -8.12
CA LYS A 1014 -0.23 30.68 -7.97
C LYS A 1014 0.46 30.88 -9.32
N GLU A 1015 0.52 29.84 -10.15
CA GLU A 1015 1.06 29.94 -11.50
C GLU A 1015 0.24 30.90 -12.36
N TYR A 1016 -1.09 30.80 -12.30
CA TYR A 1016 -1.97 31.77 -12.95
C TYR A 1016 -1.67 33.20 -12.50
N GLN A 1017 -1.59 33.48 -11.20
CA GLN A 1017 -1.28 34.82 -10.68
C GLN A 1017 0.06 35.37 -11.16
N ARG A 1018 1.08 34.50 -11.27
CA ARG A 1018 2.40 34.87 -11.81
C ARG A 1018 2.29 35.32 -13.27
N TRP A 1019 1.62 34.54 -14.10
CA TRP A 1019 1.45 34.86 -15.52
C TRP A 1019 0.48 36.03 -15.73
N ASP A 1020 -0.52 36.19 -14.86
CA ASP A 1020 -1.43 37.33 -14.85
C ASP A 1020 -0.71 38.64 -14.54
N THR A 1021 0.19 38.62 -13.54
CA THR A 1021 1.03 39.77 -13.22
C THR A 1021 1.95 40.13 -14.39
N LEU A 1022 2.61 39.14 -15.00
CA LEU A 1022 3.46 39.35 -16.19
C LEU A 1022 2.66 39.89 -17.37
N ASN A 1023 1.47 39.34 -17.62
CA ASN A 1023 0.59 39.80 -18.67
C ASN A 1023 0.14 41.25 -18.42
N ARG A 1024 -0.18 41.63 -17.18
CA ARG A 1024 -0.54 43.00 -16.83
C ARG A 1024 0.59 43.99 -17.10
N ILE A 1025 1.83 43.63 -16.81
CA ILE A 1025 2.99 44.52 -16.96
C ILE A 1025 3.39 44.67 -18.44
N MET A 1026 3.53 43.56 -19.17
CA MET A 1026 4.16 43.56 -20.50
C MET A 1026 3.39 42.82 -21.58
N GLY A 1027 2.35 42.06 -21.21
CA GLY A 1027 1.60 41.21 -22.13
C GLY A 1027 0.45 41.92 -22.82
N ASP A 1028 0.26 41.59 -24.09
CA ASP A 1028 -0.97 41.79 -24.84
C ASP A 1028 -0.97 40.82 -26.03
N ALA A 1029 -2.14 40.64 -26.66
CA ALA A 1029 -2.33 39.67 -27.73
C ALA A 1029 -1.43 39.91 -28.97
N GLN A 1030 -0.96 41.14 -29.20
CA GLN A 1030 -0.10 41.52 -30.34
C GLN A 1030 1.37 41.76 -29.93
N GLY A 1031 1.69 41.70 -28.63
CA GLY A 1031 3.00 42.03 -28.05
C GLY A 1031 3.37 43.50 -28.05
N MET A 1032 2.43 44.42 -28.30
CA MET A 1032 2.74 45.81 -28.61
C MET A 1032 3.23 46.61 -27.39
N ARG A 1033 2.71 46.35 -26.19
CA ARG A 1033 2.99 47.08 -24.95
C ARG A 1033 4.48 47.02 -24.60
N PHE A 1034 5.05 45.83 -24.55
CA PHE A 1034 6.47 45.67 -24.23
C PHE A 1034 7.37 46.16 -25.37
N SER A 1035 6.94 45.97 -26.62
CA SER A 1035 7.67 46.45 -27.80
C SER A 1035 7.78 47.98 -27.82
N ARG A 1036 6.67 48.69 -27.59
CA ARG A 1036 6.64 50.16 -27.53
C ARG A 1036 7.52 50.70 -26.40
N PHE A 1037 7.48 50.07 -25.24
CA PHE A 1037 8.35 50.44 -24.12
C PHE A 1037 9.84 50.34 -24.49
N ALA A 1038 10.27 49.22 -25.08
CA ALA A 1038 11.65 49.04 -25.52
C ALA A 1038 12.04 50.00 -26.66
N GLN A 1039 11.12 50.27 -27.59
CA GLN A 1039 11.33 51.22 -28.69
C GLN A 1039 11.52 52.64 -28.18
N ARG A 1040 10.70 53.09 -27.21
CA ARG A 1040 10.82 54.42 -26.59
C ARG A 1040 12.19 54.61 -25.93
N LEU A 1041 12.65 53.64 -25.14
CA LEU A 1041 13.98 53.70 -24.52
C LEU A 1041 15.09 53.82 -25.56
N THR A 1042 14.94 53.09 -26.67
CA THR A 1042 15.93 53.11 -27.75
C THR A 1042 15.91 54.43 -28.51
N LEU A 1043 14.72 54.99 -28.73
CA LEU A 1043 14.54 56.32 -29.35
C LEU A 1043 15.18 57.41 -28.49
N LEU A 1044 14.96 57.41 -27.17
CA LEU A 1044 15.59 58.37 -26.26
C LEU A 1044 17.13 58.30 -26.32
N HIS A 1045 17.69 57.09 -26.40
CA HIS A 1045 19.14 56.92 -26.54
C HIS A 1045 19.65 57.47 -27.88
N LEU A 1046 18.92 57.25 -28.97
CA LEU A 1046 19.24 57.79 -30.29
C LEU A 1046 19.19 59.32 -30.29
N LEU A 1047 18.15 59.93 -29.72
CA LEU A 1047 18.00 61.39 -29.65
C LEU A 1047 19.12 62.03 -28.83
N GLY A 1048 19.52 61.41 -27.71
CA GLY A 1048 20.66 61.87 -26.92
C GLY A 1048 21.96 61.90 -27.72
N ARG A 1049 22.25 60.86 -28.51
CA ARG A 1049 23.43 60.81 -29.39
C ARG A 1049 23.32 61.79 -30.55
N ALA A 1050 22.15 61.89 -31.16
CA ALA A 1050 21.90 62.83 -32.24
C ALA A 1050 22.10 64.28 -31.79
N ASN A 1051 21.63 64.65 -30.59
CA ASN A 1051 21.80 66.00 -30.04
C ASN A 1051 23.25 66.37 -29.75
N GLN A 1052 24.10 65.40 -29.40
CA GLN A 1052 25.54 65.65 -29.25
C GLN A 1052 26.17 66.09 -30.58
N HIS A 1053 25.78 65.45 -31.70
CA HIS A 1053 26.23 65.83 -33.03
C HIS A 1053 25.55 67.10 -33.52
N LEU A 1054 24.26 67.27 -33.26
CA LEU A 1054 23.49 68.44 -33.66
C LEU A 1054 24.07 69.70 -33.02
N LYS A 1055 24.40 69.68 -31.72
CA LYS A 1055 25.06 70.82 -31.03
C LYS A 1055 26.37 71.25 -31.70
N LYS A 1056 27.12 70.30 -32.28
CA LYS A 1056 28.37 70.58 -33.02
C LYS A 1056 28.11 71.18 -34.40
N LEU A 1057 26.99 70.78 -35.03
CA LEU A 1057 26.59 71.11 -36.40
C LEU A 1057 25.78 72.42 -36.49
N SER A 1058 24.89 72.65 -35.54
CA SER A 1058 24.09 73.86 -35.35
C SER A 1058 23.65 73.94 -33.89
N ALA A 1059 24.05 74.99 -33.18
CA ALA A 1059 23.65 75.19 -31.78
C ALA A 1059 22.15 75.50 -31.60
N ARG A 1060 21.42 75.77 -32.69
CA ARG A 1060 20.05 76.28 -32.67
C ARG A 1060 19.02 75.26 -32.19
N TYR A 1061 19.16 73.98 -32.56
CA TYR A 1061 18.11 72.99 -32.34
C TYR A 1061 18.51 71.86 -31.40
N ILE A 1062 17.56 71.44 -30.55
CA ILE A 1062 17.66 70.24 -29.72
C ILE A 1062 16.46 69.34 -30.00
N LEU A 1063 16.70 68.08 -30.38
CA LEU A 1063 15.66 67.08 -30.63
C LEU A 1063 15.13 66.50 -29.32
N ILE A 1064 13.81 66.40 -29.20
CA ILE A 1064 13.11 65.80 -28.05
C ILE A 1064 11.96 64.90 -28.53
N ASN A 1065 11.48 64.04 -27.62
CA ASN A 1065 10.24 63.28 -27.78
C ASN A 1065 9.34 63.59 -26.58
N GLU A 1066 8.06 63.91 -26.84
CA GLU A 1066 7.09 64.16 -25.79
C GLU A 1066 6.65 62.84 -25.16
N GLY A 1067 6.93 62.66 -23.88
CA GLY A 1067 6.90 61.38 -23.19
C GLY A 1067 5.51 60.76 -22.92
N ASN A 1068 4.52 60.99 -23.76
CA ASN A 1068 3.19 60.40 -23.65
C ASN A 1068 3.15 59.01 -24.30
N GLU A 1069 2.47 58.04 -23.65
CA GLU A 1069 2.51 56.61 -24.03
C GLU A 1069 1.98 56.27 -25.44
N ASN A 1070 1.37 57.23 -26.14
CA ASN A 1070 0.68 57.00 -27.41
C ASN A 1070 1.27 57.76 -28.62
N GLU A 1071 2.25 58.65 -28.44
CA GLU A 1071 2.76 59.49 -29.54
C GLU A 1071 4.30 59.48 -29.62
N ASP A 1072 4.86 58.67 -30.52
CA ASP A 1072 6.29 58.66 -30.88
C ASP A 1072 6.66 59.88 -31.76
N GLU A 1073 6.08 61.06 -31.53
CA GLU A 1073 6.38 62.27 -32.30
C GLU A 1073 7.70 62.92 -31.85
N LEU A 1074 8.41 63.51 -32.81
CA LEU A 1074 9.67 64.20 -32.60
C LEU A 1074 9.44 65.70 -32.69
N PHE A 1075 9.99 66.41 -31.72
CA PHE A 1075 9.98 67.87 -31.67
C PHE A 1075 11.40 68.40 -31.63
N VAL A 1076 11.55 69.65 -32.02
CA VAL A 1076 12.77 70.43 -31.83
C VAL A 1076 12.49 71.59 -30.89
N ILE A 1077 13.45 71.88 -30.02
CA ILE A 1077 13.53 73.11 -29.24
C ILE A 1077 14.41 74.09 -30.04
N ASP A 1078 13.86 75.24 -30.42
CA ASP A 1078 14.60 76.33 -31.08
C ASP A 1078 15.18 77.27 -30.01
N THR A 1079 16.44 77.08 -29.69
CA THR A 1079 17.15 77.81 -28.62
C THR A 1079 17.38 79.29 -28.95
N LEU A 1080 17.32 79.68 -30.22
CA LEU A 1080 17.43 81.08 -30.64
C LEU A 1080 16.09 81.82 -30.57
N HIS A 1081 14.97 81.08 -30.45
CA HIS A 1081 13.63 81.63 -30.30
C HIS A 1081 13.08 81.37 -28.89
N GLY A 1082 13.90 81.60 -27.86
CA GLY A 1082 13.46 81.48 -26.46
C GLY A 1082 13.01 80.08 -26.06
N ASP A 1083 13.68 79.05 -26.59
CA ASP A 1083 13.36 77.63 -26.38
C ASP A 1083 11.96 77.23 -26.85
N GLU A 1084 11.45 77.90 -27.90
CA GLU A 1084 10.16 77.57 -28.52
C GLU A 1084 10.18 76.14 -29.09
N ARG A 1085 9.11 75.39 -28.83
CA ARG A 1085 8.97 74.01 -29.25
C ARG A 1085 8.22 73.94 -30.58
N ARG A 1086 8.81 73.30 -31.58
CA ARG A 1086 8.22 73.15 -32.91
C ARG A 1086 8.27 71.69 -33.37
N SER A 1087 7.28 71.29 -34.17
CA SER A 1087 7.29 69.96 -34.81
C SER A 1087 8.42 69.88 -35.83
N VAL A 1088 9.10 68.74 -35.95
CA VAL A 1088 10.15 68.50 -36.97
C VAL A 1088 9.64 68.70 -38.41
N ASN A 1089 8.33 68.65 -38.62
CA ASN A 1089 7.70 68.86 -39.92
C ASN A 1089 7.73 70.34 -40.39
N THR A 1090 8.00 71.27 -39.48
CA THR A 1090 8.03 72.73 -39.76
C THR A 1090 9.42 73.27 -40.10
N LEU A 1091 10.44 72.42 -40.07
CA LEU A 1091 11.82 72.78 -40.39
C LEU A 1091 12.01 73.07 -41.89
N SER A 1092 12.86 74.05 -42.22
CA SER A 1092 13.24 74.34 -43.61
C SER A 1092 14.09 73.21 -44.22
N GLY A 1093 14.28 73.24 -45.55
CA GLY A 1093 15.05 72.21 -46.27
C GLY A 1093 16.48 72.03 -45.76
N GLY A 1094 17.18 73.13 -45.45
CA GLY A 1094 18.53 73.10 -44.89
C GLY A 1094 18.57 72.63 -43.43
N GLU A 1095 17.62 73.08 -42.60
CA GLU A 1095 17.54 72.68 -41.18
C GLU A 1095 17.15 71.20 -41.03
N SER A 1096 16.21 70.73 -41.84
CA SER A 1096 15.82 69.31 -41.90
C SER A 1096 17.00 68.43 -42.31
N PHE A 1097 17.89 68.92 -43.19
CA PHE A 1097 19.12 68.22 -43.54
C PHE A 1097 20.10 68.13 -42.36
N MET A 1098 20.36 69.22 -41.64
CA MET A 1098 21.25 69.23 -40.48
C MET A 1098 20.75 68.30 -39.36
N VAL A 1099 19.44 68.31 -39.09
CA VAL A 1099 18.79 67.42 -38.13
C VAL A 1099 18.87 65.95 -38.57
N SER A 1100 18.65 65.68 -39.86
CA SER A 1100 18.76 64.33 -40.44
C SER A 1100 20.20 63.80 -40.37
N LEU A 1101 21.19 64.65 -40.66
CA LEU A 1101 22.62 64.31 -40.59
C LEU A 1101 23.03 63.98 -39.15
N ALA A 1102 22.58 64.77 -38.17
CA ALA A 1102 22.84 64.52 -36.76
C ALA A 1102 22.21 63.20 -36.27
N LEU A 1103 20.98 62.88 -36.71
CA LEU A 1103 20.32 61.60 -36.43
C LEU A 1103 21.04 60.41 -37.07
N ALA A 1104 21.51 60.55 -38.30
CA ALA A 1104 22.29 59.52 -38.99
C ALA A 1104 23.61 59.22 -38.27
N LEU A 1105 24.34 60.27 -37.85
CA LEU A 1105 25.56 60.14 -37.05
C LEU A 1105 25.27 59.50 -35.68
N GLY A 1106 24.19 59.92 -35.02
CA GLY A 1106 23.74 59.32 -33.75
C GLY A 1106 23.35 57.85 -33.88
N LEU A 1107 22.76 57.45 -35.01
CA LEU A 1107 22.42 56.06 -35.29
C LEU A 1107 23.65 55.20 -35.57
N SER A 1108 24.61 55.73 -36.34
CA SER A 1108 25.90 55.07 -36.59
C SER A 1108 26.62 54.75 -35.28
N ASP A 1109 26.56 55.66 -34.30
CA ASP A 1109 27.13 55.44 -32.96
C ASP A 1109 26.34 54.40 -32.15
N LEU A 1110 25.02 54.33 -32.31
CA LEU A 1110 24.15 53.39 -31.60
C LEU A 1110 24.29 51.96 -32.13
N ALA A 1111 24.44 51.79 -33.45
CA ALA A 1111 24.69 50.50 -34.11
C ALA A 1111 26.09 49.93 -33.81
N GLY A 1112 27.05 50.78 -33.42
CA GLY A 1112 28.46 50.44 -33.22
C GLY A 1112 28.80 49.53 -32.03
N LYS A 1113 27.82 49.01 -31.27
CA LYS A 1113 28.09 48.15 -30.09
C LYS A 1113 28.73 46.79 -30.42
N LYS A 1114 28.56 46.25 -31.64
CA LYS A 1114 29.18 44.98 -32.06
C LYS A 1114 30.31 45.14 -33.08
N THR A 1115 30.24 46.14 -33.96
CA THR A 1115 31.26 46.41 -34.98
C THR A 1115 31.46 47.92 -35.15
N ARG A 1116 32.68 48.43 -35.01
CA ARG A 1116 32.97 49.86 -35.27
C ARG A 1116 32.83 50.16 -36.76
N ILE A 1117 31.97 51.12 -37.13
CA ILE A 1117 31.80 51.59 -38.51
C ILE A 1117 32.77 52.75 -38.76
N ASN A 1118 33.72 52.56 -39.67
CA ASN A 1118 34.80 53.50 -39.97
C ASN A 1118 34.73 54.07 -41.40
N SER A 1119 33.68 53.75 -42.16
CA SER A 1119 33.42 54.32 -43.49
C SER A 1119 32.00 54.86 -43.55
N LEU A 1120 31.82 56.10 -44.00
CA LEU A 1120 30.52 56.76 -44.17
C LEU A 1120 30.48 57.48 -45.52
N PHE A 1121 29.48 57.14 -46.34
CA PHE A 1121 29.22 57.81 -47.61
C PHE A 1121 27.94 58.66 -47.49
N ILE A 1122 28.04 59.92 -47.90
CA ILE A 1122 26.93 60.89 -47.83
C ILE A 1122 26.55 61.28 -49.26
N ASP A 1123 25.36 60.85 -49.71
CA ASP A 1123 24.82 61.18 -51.02
C ASP A 1123 23.78 62.30 -50.90
N GLU A 1124 24.22 63.55 -51.17
CA GLU A 1124 23.40 64.76 -51.32
C GLU A 1124 22.83 65.46 -50.04
N GLY A 1125 22.40 66.72 -50.22
CA GLY A 1125 21.80 67.62 -49.22
C GLY A 1125 22.60 68.91 -48.91
N PHE A 1126 23.82 68.99 -49.42
CA PHE A 1126 24.68 70.18 -49.29
C PHE A 1126 24.28 71.34 -50.22
N GLY A 1127 23.49 71.08 -51.26
CA GLY A 1127 23.03 72.11 -52.21
C GLY A 1127 21.85 72.97 -51.73
N SER A 1128 21.16 72.54 -50.66
CA SER A 1128 20.10 73.31 -49.99
C SER A 1128 20.61 74.14 -48.81
N LEU A 1129 21.91 74.12 -48.56
CA LEU A 1129 22.57 74.93 -47.54
C LEU A 1129 23.08 76.22 -48.18
N ASP A 1130 22.98 77.33 -47.45
CA ASP A 1130 23.71 78.55 -47.73
C ASP A 1130 25.21 78.36 -47.43
N GLN A 1131 26.03 79.27 -47.94
CA GLN A 1131 27.49 79.13 -47.92
C GLN A 1131 28.07 79.06 -46.49
N GLU A 1132 27.54 79.84 -45.55
CA GLU A 1132 27.99 79.83 -44.14
C GLU A 1132 27.64 78.52 -43.41
N THR A 1133 26.44 77.98 -43.62
CA THR A 1133 26.05 76.70 -43.01
C THR A 1133 26.78 75.51 -43.65
N LEU A 1134 27.01 75.56 -44.97
CA LEU A 1134 27.83 74.58 -45.69
C LEU A 1134 29.25 74.51 -45.10
N ASP A 1135 29.85 75.67 -44.85
CA ASP A 1135 31.18 75.80 -44.27
C ASP A 1135 31.28 75.25 -42.85
N THR A 1136 30.24 75.51 -42.04
CA THR A 1136 30.13 74.99 -40.67
C THR A 1136 29.96 73.46 -40.66
N ALA A 1137 29.12 72.93 -41.56
CA ALA A 1137 28.92 71.51 -41.72
C ALA A 1137 30.21 70.79 -42.15
N LEU A 1138 30.96 71.35 -43.10
CA LEU A 1138 32.23 70.78 -43.58
C LEU A 1138 33.31 70.81 -42.50
N SER A 1139 33.48 71.94 -41.81
CA SER A 1139 34.44 72.05 -40.69
C SER A 1139 34.13 71.04 -39.57
N THR A 1140 32.85 70.77 -39.34
CA THR A 1140 32.41 69.78 -38.35
C THR A 1140 32.68 68.35 -38.82
N LEU A 1141 32.50 68.06 -40.11
CA LEU A 1141 32.83 66.75 -40.71
C LEU A 1141 34.35 66.49 -40.72
N GLU A 1142 35.16 67.50 -41.00
CA GLU A 1142 36.62 67.44 -40.88
C GLU A 1142 37.06 67.17 -39.44
N ARG A 1143 36.51 67.92 -38.47
CA ARG A 1143 36.78 67.67 -37.04
C ARG A 1143 36.34 66.27 -36.61
N LEU A 1144 35.17 65.81 -37.06
CA LEU A 1144 34.70 64.46 -36.79
C LEU A 1144 35.62 63.40 -37.41
N GLN A 1145 36.13 63.63 -38.62
CA GLN A 1145 37.11 62.76 -39.25
C GLN A 1145 38.39 62.66 -38.41
N HIS A 1146 38.93 63.78 -37.93
CA HIS A 1146 40.10 63.80 -37.05
C HIS A 1146 39.84 63.11 -35.68
N GLU A 1147 38.68 63.36 -35.06
CA GLU A 1147 38.32 62.77 -33.75
C GLU A 1147 38.06 61.26 -33.83
N THR A 1148 37.47 60.78 -34.92
CA THR A 1148 36.95 59.40 -35.01
C THR A 1148 37.75 58.48 -35.94
N ASN A 1149 38.75 59.01 -36.64
CA ASN A 1149 39.53 58.32 -37.67
C ASN A 1149 38.64 57.59 -38.71
N ARG A 1150 37.47 58.16 -38.99
CA ARG A 1150 36.49 57.63 -39.96
C ARG A 1150 36.80 58.17 -41.36
N THR A 1151 36.69 57.31 -42.36
CA THR A 1151 36.75 57.70 -43.77
C THR A 1151 35.37 58.21 -44.20
N ILE A 1152 35.26 59.50 -44.52
CA ILE A 1152 34.01 60.14 -44.95
C ILE A 1152 34.11 60.47 -46.44
N GLY A 1153 33.20 59.90 -47.24
CA GLY A 1153 33.06 60.21 -48.66
C GLY A 1153 31.82 61.06 -48.90
N ILE A 1154 32.00 62.27 -49.45
CA ILE A 1154 30.88 63.16 -49.79
C ILE A 1154 30.61 63.10 -51.29
N ILE A 1155 29.38 62.81 -51.69
CA ILE A 1155 28.96 62.81 -53.09
C ILE A 1155 28.18 64.10 -53.34
N SER A 1156 28.66 64.94 -54.25
CA SER A 1156 27.99 66.21 -54.54
C SER A 1156 28.23 66.71 -55.97
N HIS A 1157 27.45 67.70 -56.38
CA HIS A 1157 27.60 68.46 -57.62
C HIS A 1157 27.83 69.96 -57.35
N VAL A 1158 27.87 70.38 -56.07
CA VAL A 1158 28.02 71.78 -55.65
C VAL A 1158 29.46 72.24 -55.88
N ALA A 1159 29.63 73.35 -56.61
CA ALA A 1159 30.94 73.88 -56.97
C ALA A 1159 31.80 74.26 -55.75
N ALA A 1160 31.20 74.79 -54.67
CA ALA A 1160 31.90 75.15 -53.44
C ALA A 1160 32.65 73.97 -52.78
N LEU A 1161 32.17 72.74 -52.93
CA LEU A 1161 32.85 71.54 -52.42
C LEU A 1161 34.09 71.18 -53.24
N LYS A 1162 34.10 71.53 -54.54
CA LYS A 1162 35.22 71.32 -55.46
C LYS A 1162 36.42 72.21 -55.14
N GLU A 1163 36.22 73.34 -54.48
CA GLU A 1163 37.31 74.24 -54.09
C GLU A 1163 37.87 73.92 -52.70
N ARG A 1164 37.06 73.31 -51.82
CA ARG A 1164 37.39 73.13 -50.40
C ARG A 1164 37.98 71.77 -50.04
N ILE A 1165 37.53 70.69 -50.69
CA ILE A 1165 38.08 69.34 -50.46
C ILE A 1165 39.16 69.08 -51.50
N THR A 1166 40.42 69.03 -51.08
CA THR A 1166 41.58 68.86 -51.97
C THR A 1166 41.60 67.51 -52.68
N THR A 1167 41.19 66.45 -51.99
CA THR A 1167 41.18 65.09 -52.52
C THR A 1167 39.83 64.74 -53.13
N GLN A 1168 39.81 64.47 -54.43
CA GLN A 1168 38.61 64.30 -55.24
C GLN A 1168 38.67 63.05 -56.12
N ILE A 1169 37.54 62.38 -56.21
CA ILE A 1169 37.25 61.36 -57.23
C ILE A 1169 36.38 62.08 -58.27
N GLU A 1170 36.99 62.54 -59.36
CA GLU A 1170 36.31 63.26 -60.43
C GLU A 1170 35.80 62.28 -61.49
N LEU A 1171 34.48 62.29 -61.71
CA LEU A 1171 33.80 61.50 -62.73
C LEU A 1171 33.49 62.38 -63.93
N THR A 1172 34.11 62.07 -65.06
CA THR A 1172 33.85 62.70 -66.35
C THR A 1172 32.93 61.85 -67.21
N LYS A 1173 32.05 62.52 -67.97
CA LYS A 1173 31.14 61.87 -68.91
C LYS A 1173 31.74 61.96 -70.32
N ASP A 1174 32.14 60.83 -70.88
CA ASP A 1174 32.69 60.75 -72.22
C ASP A 1174 31.57 60.75 -73.28
N ALA A 1175 31.88 61.18 -74.50
CA ALA A 1175 30.95 61.13 -75.63
C ALA A 1175 30.48 59.68 -75.88
N GLY A 1176 29.17 59.43 -75.74
CA GLY A 1176 28.57 58.09 -75.83
C GLY A 1176 28.01 57.51 -74.53
N GLY A 1177 27.92 58.31 -73.46
CA GLY A 1177 27.26 57.89 -72.21
C GLY A 1177 28.11 56.97 -71.32
N ARG A 1178 29.43 56.98 -71.54
CA ARG A 1178 30.41 56.27 -70.72
C ARG A 1178 30.97 57.21 -69.65
N SER A 1179 31.36 56.64 -68.53
CA SER A 1179 31.98 57.35 -67.41
C SER A 1179 33.44 56.95 -67.27
N SER A 1180 34.31 57.94 -67.06
CA SER A 1180 35.71 57.76 -66.69
C SER A 1180 35.93 58.31 -65.28
N ILE A 1181 36.81 57.67 -64.50
CA ILE A 1181 37.15 58.09 -63.13
C ILE A 1181 38.61 58.55 -63.11
N VAL A 1182 38.84 59.72 -62.51
CA VAL A 1182 40.18 60.23 -62.22
C VAL A 1182 40.25 60.59 -60.74
N VAL A 1183 41.23 60.03 -60.02
CA VAL A 1183 41.53 60.44 -58.64
C VAL A 1183 42.51 61.61 -58.69
N ARG A 1184 42.12 62.74 -58.11
CA ARG A 1184 42.95 63.94 -57.95
C ARG A 1184 43.15 64.20 -56.46
N GLY A 1185 44.34 64.61 -56.05
CA GLY A 1185 44.62 64.99 -54.67
C GLY A 1185 46.09 65.24 -54.46
#